data_AF-A0A967WU52-F1
#
_entry.id   AF-A0A967WU52-F1
#
_cell.length_a   1.000
_cell.length_b   1.000
_cell.length_c   1.000
_cell.angle_alpha   90.00
_cell.angle_beta   90.00
_cell.angle_gamma   90.00
#
_symmetry.space_group_name_H-M   'P 1'
#
loop_
_entity.id
_entity.type
_entity.pdbx_description
1 polymer ?
#
loop_
_entity_poly.entity_id
_entity_poly.type
_entity_poly.pdbx_seq_one_letter_code
_entity_poly.pdbx_strand_id
1 'polypeptide(L)'
;MSIHMHSTFTFLRAVPQPEEIARRAAERGMAFAVLTDENLHGSFRFWRECRRLGIKAVFGLCLGNGTVLYARSREEFLRLEERGSDLLRISGSEGAHYLDPEDAERCRILRCIAGNESYEASLLVYPLRRRETWCDTDSRWATLFEDYSLEVEDTLPDVPLEVEPYREEPYRSRLEHEIDVVTRLGFRSYFAILADLMAYARFAGIPSGPGRGSAAGSLLAYRLGITRVDPVKHGLLFERFLNADRVSPPDIDVDFAPSGRSAILQYLRERYGEENVVNIAAFSVMRGRSAFKDCAKIFGLGGAQFQSLQEVARMMPDPQRGMPQKISDLMTDDLEELMLDDSRVAAAVRAAALVEGAVRHATVHAGGVVICRRPAKEYIPVTEIDGTPVTAWDKDDVEAAGVVKFDLLGVSMLDVVEQAKLSSGAEPDMEALDDPEVYRLCAAGQTQYVFQLGSYGMRQFLRGLRPSCFAELADALALFRPGPLDAGMSEAYLKHSAAPVFRGVGCLGETRGVVVYQEQVMQIARDCAGFSLADADLLRRAMGKKKPEEMAAMKKRFLAGGGSEEMFDSLAWFAGYAFNKSHAVAYAMLSYQTAWYKVRHPVDYMCAVLCVKSGKQLETALAHARSLGVCVLTPDVRHSQVGFSVEERGGKRCVRTGLSGLPHIQETTARYIVAARGDKPFSGWKDYRSRVPARGLNKQVLASLASAGALFGLKPGEVT
;
A
#
# COMPACT_ATOMS: atom_id res chain seq x y z
N MET A 1 5.07 29.98 -25.82
CA MET A 1 5.21 28.56 -25.38
C MET A 1 4.89 27.62 -26.52
N SER A 2 5.38 26.37 -26.53
CA SER A 2 4.79 25.36 -27.41
C SER A 2 3.34 25.17 -26.97
N ILE A 3 2.40 25.29 -27.90
CA ILE A 3 1.00 24.94 -27.61
C ILE A 3 0.86 23.43 -27.37
N HIS A 4 1.82 22.61 -27.78
CA HIS A 4 1.83 21.17 -27.56
C HIS A 4 2.99 20.80 -26.63
N MET A 5 2.71 20.35 -25.41
CA MET A 5 3.70 20.01 -24.40
C MET A 5 3.31 18.72 -23.68
N HIS A 6 4.24 17.77 -23.65
CA HIS A 6 4.08 16.47 -23.01
C HIS A 6 4.92 16.41 -21.73
N SER A 7 4.34 15.83 -20.69
CA SER A 7 5.04 15.49 -19.44
C SER A 7 5.41 14.01 -19.40
N THR A 8 6.08 13.58 -18.34
CA THR A 8 6.39 12.17 -18.06
C THR A 8 5.17 11.24 -18.11
N PHE A 9 3.94 11.78 -17.99
CA PHE A 9 2.69 11.02 -18.11
C PHE A 9 2.31 10.66 -19.56
N THR A 10 2.94 11.27 -20.57
CA THR A 10 3.06 10.64 -21.89
C THR A 10 4.14 9.56 -21.79
N PHE A 11 3.71 8.40 -21.29
CA PHE A 11 4.56 7.33 -20.78
C PHE A 11 5.68 6.95 -21.76
N LEU A 12 6.90 6.85 -21.22
CA LEU A 12 8.10 6.44 -21.96
C LEU A 12 8.39 7.26 -23.24
N ARG A 13 7.87 8.49 -23.36
CA ARG A 13 8.14 9.36 -24.52
C ARG A 13 8.58 10.77 -24.16
N ALA A 14 8.07 11.29 -23.05
CA ALA A 14 8.43 12.59 -22.53
C ALA A 14 9.06 12.51 -21.14
N VAL A 15 9.86 13.54 -20.84
CA VAL A 15 10.73 13.62 -19.67
C VAL A 15 10.19 14.52 -18.56
N PRO A 16 9.75 15.76 -18.83
CA PRO A 16 9.59 16.75 -17.77
C PRO A 16 8.42 16.39 -16.87
N GLN A 17 8.57 16.65 -15.58
CA GLN A 17 7.45 16.57 -14.66
C GLN A 17 6.45 17.70 -14.98
N PRO A 18 5.14 17.51 -14.74
CA PRO A 18 4.17 18.59 -14.92
C PRO A 18 4.56 19.88 -14.18
N GLU A 19 5.10 19.76 -12.96
CA GLU A 19 5.55 20.89 -12.14
C GLU A 19 6.77 21.61 -12.75
N GLU A 20 7.64 20.91 -13.47
CA GLU A 20 8.80 21.52 -14.16
C GLU A 20 8.34 22.35 -15.36
N ILE A 21 7.33 21.88 -16.10
CA ILE A 21 6.73 22.64 -17.20
C ILE A 21 6.18 23.97 -16.68
N ALA A 22 5.43 23.94 -15.57
CA ALA A 22 4.85 25.13 -14.95
C ALA A 22 5.94 26.11 -14.46
N ARG A 23 6.96 25.61 -13.74
CA ARG A 23 8.10 26.42 -13.28
C ARG A 23 8.84 27.08 -14.43
N ARG A 24 9.13 26.34 -15.49
CA ARG A 24 9.85 26.88 -16.66
C ARG A 24 9.04 27.95 -17.40
N ALA A 25 7.72 27.82 -17.45
CA ALA A 25 6.85 28.86 -18.01
C ALA A 25 6.90 30.15 -17.16
N ALA A 26 6.82 30.03 -15.83
CA ALA A 26 6.91 31.16 -14.91
C ALA A 26 8.28 31.86 -14.96
N GLU A 27 9.39 31.10 -14.98
CA GLU A 27 10.76 31.62 -15.13
C GLU A 27 10.95 32.47 -16.40
N ARG A 28 10.19 32.15 -17.46
CA ARG A 28 10.21 32.88 -18.73
C ARG A 28 9.19 34.03 -18.80
N GLY A 29 8.52 34.35 -17.69
CA GLY A 29 7.55 35.44 -17.61
C GLY A 29 6.25 35.19 -18.38
N MET A 30 5.87 33.92 -18.58
CA MET A 30 4.66 33.58 -19.33
C MET A 30 3.41 33.74 -18.48
N ALA A 31 2.33 34.26 -19.08
CA ALA A 31 1.04 34.40 -18.41
C ALA A 31 0.31 33.05 -18.20
N PHE A 32 0.68 32.02 -18.96
CA PHE A 32 0.07 30.70 -18.91
C PHE A 32 1.06 29.59 -19.25
N ALA A 33 0.78 28.38 -18.76
CA ALA A 33 1.44 27.13 -19.09
C ALA A 33 0.44 26.17 -19.79
N VAL A 34 0.91 25.32 -20.71
CA VAL A 34 0.08 24.34 -21.44
C VAL A 34 0.56 22.92 -21.16
N LEU A 35 -0.38 21.99 -20.93
CA LEU A 35 -0.14 20.55 -20.85
C LEU A 35 -1.08 19.81 -21.81
N THR A 36 -0.52 18.99 -22.70
CA THR A 36 -1.24 18.25 -23.76
C THR A 36 -0.79 16.79 -23.83
N ASP A 37 -0.76 16.11 -22.69
CA ASP A 37 -0.46 14.68 -22.65
C ASP A 37 -1.48 13.85 -23.45
N GLU A 38 -1.15 12.58 -23.70
CA GLU A 38 -2.07 11.62 -24.34
C GLU A 38 -3.15 11.09 -23.37
N ASN A 39 -3.17 11.61 -22.14
CA ASN A 39 -4.08 11.29 -21.04
C ASN A 39 -4.13 12.49 -20.07
N LEU A 40 -4.96 12.39 -19.04
CA LEU A 40 -5.09 13.43 -18.01
C LEU A 40 -4.32 13.16 -16.71
N HIS A 41 -3.42 12.18 -16.66
CA HIS A 41 -2.81 11.74 -15.40
C HIS A 41 -2.01 12.84 -14.68
N GLY A 42 -1.24 13.65 -15.41
CA GLY A 42 -0.41 14.73 -14.84
C GLY A 42 -1.13 16.06 -14.60
N SER A 43 -2.42 16.14 -14.94
CA SER A 43 -3.13 17.43 -15.04
C SER A 43 -3.33 18.15 -13.71
N PHE A 44 -3.63 17.44 -12.61
CA PHE A 44 -3.84 18.07 -11.31
C PHE A 44 -2.55 18.69 -10.76
N ARG A 45 -1.44 17.94 -10.83
CA ARG A 45 -0.10 18.40 -10.41
C ARG A 45 0.32 19.66 -11.14
N PHE A 46 0.10 19.67 -12.45
CA PHE A 46 0.34 20.82 -13.30
C PHE A 46 -0.44 22.05 -12.84
N TRP A 47 -1.76 21.90 -12.66
CA TRP A 47 -2.62 23.01 -12.23
C TRP A 47 -2.23 23.52 -10.85
N ARG A 48 -1.96 22.62 -9.89
CA ARG A 48 -1.57 23.01 -8.52
C ARG A 48 -0.29 23.85 -8.53
N GLU A 49 0.69 23.45 -9.34
CA GLU A 49 1.94 24.21 -9.46
C GLU A 49 1.75 25.54 -10.21
N CYS A 50 0.95 25.57 -11.28
CA CYS A 50 0.60 26.82 -11.96
C CYS A 50 -0.08 27.82 -11.01
N ARG A 51 -1.04 27.35 -10.20
CA ARG A 51 -1.72 28.14 -9.18
C ARG A 51 -0.74 28.69 -8.14
N ARG A 52 0.20 27.86 -7.67
CA ARG A 52 1.25 28.27 -6.72
C ARG A 52 2.16 29.36 -7.29
N LEU A 53 2.42 29.33 -8.60
CA LEU A 53 3.27 30.28 -9.32
C LEU A 53 2.53 31.51 -9.85
N GLY A 54 1.20 31.55 -9.72
CA GLY A 54 0.37 32.66 -10.21
C GLY A 54 0.23 32.72 -11.73
N ILE A 55 0.43 31.61 -12.45
CA ILE A 55 0.25 31.51 -13.90
C ILE A 55 -0.98 30.66 -14.25
N LYS A 56 -1.61 30.90 -15.41
CA LYS A 56 -2.81 30.15 -15.84
C LYS A 56 -2.44 28.77 -16.39
N ALA A 57 -3.20 27.73 -16.05
CA ALA A 57 -3.03 26.37 -16.59
C ALA A 57 -3.97 26.14 -17.78
N VAL A 58 -3.44 25.65 -18.90
CA VAL A 58 -4.21 25.29 -20.09
C VAL A 58 -4.06 23.80 -20.36
N PHE A 59 -5.18 23.12 -20.57
CA PHE A 59 -5.23 21.67 -20.76
C PHE A 59 -5.68 21.29 -22.16
N GLY A 60 -4.97 20.30 -22.73
CA GLY A 60 -5.43 19.57 -23.89
C GLY A 60 -5.14 18.08 -23.79
N LEU A 61 -5.70 17.32 -24.72
CA LEU A 61 -5.46 15.89 -24.89
C LEU A 61 -4.89 15.67 -26.29
N CYS A 62 -3.65 15.19 -26.36
CA CYS A 62 -3.04 14.81 -27.63
C CYS A 62 -3.57 13.46 -28.08
N LEU A 63 -4.13 13.41 -29.28
CA LEU A 63 -4.54 12.20 -29.94
C LEU A 63 -3.33 11.61 -30.69
N GLY A 64 -3.26 10.28 -30.81
CA GLY A 64 -2.14 9.59 -31.45
C GLY A 64 -1.87 9.94 -32.93
N ASN A 65 -2.72 10.78 -33.55
CA ASN A 65 -2.52 11.34 -34.89
C ASN A 65 -1.94 12.77 -34.89
N GLY A 66 -1.52 13.30 -33.74
CA GLY A 66 -0.96 14.64 -33.57
C GLY A 66 -2.01 15.76 -33.45
N THR A 67 -3.30 15.43 -33.46
CA THR A 67 -4.37 16.39 -33.16
C THR A 67 -4.49 16.58 -31.66
N VAL A 68 -4.58 17.84 -31.20
CA VAL A 68 -4.83 18.15 -29.79
C VAL A 68 -6.26 18.67 -29.62
N LEU A 69 -6.97 18.12 -28.63
CA LEU A 69 -8.27 18.59 -28.17
C LEU A 69 -8.07 19.50 -26.95
N TYR A 70 -8.55 20.74 -26.99
CA TYR A 70 -8.46 21.65 -25.84
C TYR A 70 -9.78 21.77 -25.11
N ALA A 71 -9.70 21.74 -23.77
CA ALA A 71 -10.84 22.00 -22.91
C ALA A 71 -11.08 23.52 -22.77
N ARG A 72 -12.32 23.97 -22.94
CA ARG A 72 -12.73 25.37 -22.76
C ARG A 72 -13.47 25.63 -21.43
N SER A 73 -13.81 24.57 -20.71
CA SER A 73 -14.53 24.65 -19.45
C SER A 73 -14.15 23.49 -18.53
N ARG A 74 -14.57 23.56 -17.26
CA ARG A 74 -14.42 22.45 -16.32
C ARG A 74 -15.12 21.18 -16.81
N GLU A 75 -16.33 21.32 -17.33
CA GLU A 75 -17.10 20.19 -17.84
C GLU A 75 -16.42 19.56 -19.06
N GLU A 76 -15.87 20.37 -19.97
CA GLU A 76 -15.11 19.88 -21.13
C GLU A 76 -13.82 19.17 -20.72
N PHE A 77 -13.12 19.67 -19.69
CA PHE A 77 -11.91 19.03 -19.16
C PHE A 77 -12.19 17.66 -18.56
N LEU A 78 -13.23 17.56 -17.73
CA LEU A 78 -13.60 16.31 -17.08
C LEU A 78 -14.01 15.23 -18.09
N ARG A 79 -14.51 15.63 -19.26
CA ARG A 79 -14.92 14.75 -20.36
C ARG A 79 -13.93 14.70 -21.52
N LEU A 80 -12.71 15.22 -21.36
CA LEU A 80 -11.77 15.36 -22.48
C LEU A 80 -11.40 14.01 -23.11
N GLU A 81 -11.37 12.94 -22.30
CA GLU A 81 -11.12 11.57 -22.75
C GLU A 81 -12.36 10.86 -23.32
N GLU A 82 -13.57 11.41 -23.16
CA GLU A 82 -14.82 10.86 -23.74
C GLU A 82 -14.95 11.17 -25.25
N ARG A 83 -14.03 11.98 -25.82
CA ARG A 83 -13.89 12.26 -27.27
C ARG A 83 -15.13 12.85 -27.95
N GLY A 84 -15.82 13.79 -27.30
CA GLY A 84 -16.98 14.51 -27.84
C GLY A 84 -16.72 15.37 -29.09
N SER A 85 -17.79 15.74 -29.80
CA SER A 85 -17.76 16.46 -31.10
C SER A 85 -17.45 17.96 -31.01
N ASP A 86 -17.55 18.57 -29.82
CA ASP A 86 -17.63 20.04 -29.70
C ASP A 86 -16.35 20.68 -29.11
N LEU A 87 -15.28 19.90 -28.95
CA LEU A 87 -13.99 20.36 -28.42
C LEU A 87 -13.17 21.11 -29.47
N LEU A 88 -12.41 22.13 -29.06
CA LEU A 88 -11.49 22.85 -29.95
C LEU A 88 -10.40 21.90 -30.43
N ARG A 89 -10.30 21.71 -31.75
CA ARG A 89 -9.30 20.84 -32.38
C ARG A 89 -8.21 21.66 -33.04
N ILE A 90 -6.96 21.36 -32.71
CA ILE A 90 -5.81 21.93 -33.39
C ILE A 90 -4.95 20.79 -33.91
N SER A 91 -4.80 20.73 -35.23
CA SER A 91 -3.90 19.81 -35.92
C SER A 91 -2.57 20.52 -36.13
N GLY A 92 -1.46 19.96 -35.63
CA GLY A 92 -0.14 20.60 -35.67
C GLY A 92 1.00 19.69 -35.21
N SER A 93 2.24 20.20 -35.24
CA SER A 93 3.51 19.47 -34.99
C SER A 93 3.53 18.59 -33.73
N GLU A 94 4.39 17.56 -33.72
CA GLU A 94 4.57 16.45 -32.74
C GLU A 94 4.62 16.80 -31.23
N GLY A 95 4.61 18.07 -30.84
CA GLY A 95 4.70 18.50 -29.46
C GLY A 95 6.11 18.42 -28.87
N ALA A 96 6.32 19.17 -27.79
CA ALA A 96 7.58 19.14 -27.05
C ALA A 96 7.55 18.01 -26.00
N HIS A 97 8.61 17.20 -25.95
CA HIS A 97 8.74 16.07 -25.02
C HIS A 97 9.83 16.27 -23.96
N TYR A 98 10.59 17.36 -24.06
CA TYR A 98 11.64 17.76 -23.13
C TYR A 98 11.76 19.28 -23.11
N LEU A 99 12.28 19.84 -22.00
CA LEU A 99 12.45 21.28 -21.81
C LEU A 99 13.85 21.75 -22.22
N ASP A 100 14.86 20.94 -21.93
CA ASP A 100 16.27 21.26 -22.17
C ASP A 100 16.89 20.28 -23.17
N PRO A 101 17.80 20.72 -24.07
CA PRO A 101 18.41 19.85 -25.07
C PRO A 101 19.15 18.63 -24.50
N GLU A 102 19.62 18.73 -23.26
CA GLU A 102 20.32 17.67 -22.54
C GLU A 102 19.41 16.45 -22.26
N ASP A 103 18.10 16.68 -22.12
CA ASP A 103 17.10 15.62 -21.89
C ASP A 103 16.73 14.85 -23.17
N ALA A 104 17.19 15.29 -24.34
CA ALA A 104 16.82 14.65 -25.58
C ALA A 104 17.33 13.20 -25.68
N GLU A 105 18.51 12.92 -25.10
CA GLU A 105 19.05 11.56 -24.99
C GLU A 105 18.16 10.67 -24.11
N ARG A 106 17.72 11.21 -22.97
CA ARG A 106 16.77 10.54 -22.08
C ARG A 106 15.46 10.21 -22.80
N CYS A 107 14.90 11.15 -23.57
CA CYS A 107 13.73 10.91 -24.42
C CYS A 107 13.93 9.77 -25.43
N ARG A 108 15.09 9.68 -26.10
CA ARG A 108 15.37 8.59 -27.04
C ARG A 108 15.39 7.24 -26.35
N ILE A 109 16.09 7.14 -25.22
CA ILE A 109 16.20 5.90 -24.45
C ILE A 109 14.79 5.44 -24.03
N LEU A 110 13.96 6.34 -23.50
CA LEU A 110 12.59 6.01 -23.11
C LEU A 110 11.77 5.45 -24.29
N ARG A 111 11.86 6.06 -25.47
CA ARG A 111 11.16 5.57 -26.68
C ARG A 111 11.65 4.20 -27.14
N CYS A 112 12.94 3.92 -27.00
CA CYS A 112 13.51 2.58 -27.26
C CYS A 112 12.94 1.55 -26.27
N ILE A 113 12.79 1.93 -24.98
CA ILE A 113 12.18 1.06 -23.96
C ILE A 113 10.71 0.76 -24.29
N ALA A 114 9.98 1.73 -24.84
CA ALA A 114 8.61 1.55 -25.29
C ALA A 114 8.46 0.57 -26.48
N GLY A 115 9.56 0.14 -27.10
CA GLY A 115 9.56 -0.81 -28.21
C GLY A 115 9.23 -0.20 -29.57
N ASN A 116 9.27 1.12 -29.69
CA ASN A 116 8.90 1.81 -30.92
C ASN A 116 10.01 1.77 -31.97
N GLU A 117 11.28 1.78 -31.56
CA GLU A 117 12.45 1.88 -32.46
C GLU A 117 13.69 1.22 -31.83
N SER A 118 14.66 0.79 -32.65
CA SER A 118 15.99 0.41 -32.14
C SER A 118 16.79 1.68 -31.78
N TYR A 119 17.73 1.57 -30.84
CA TYR A 119 18.57 2.71 -30.44
C TYR A 119 19.30 3.33 -31.64
N GLU A 120 19.84 2.48 -32.54
CA GLU A 120 20.50 2.91 -33.78
C GLU A 120 19.54 3.59 -34.76
N ALA A 121 18.29 3.13 -34.88
CA ALA A 121 17.28 3.77 -35.72
C ALA A 121 16.83 5.13 -35.15
N SER A 122 16.75 5.26 -33.82
CA SER A 122 16.36 6.51 -33.16
C SER A 122 17.34 7.65 -33.40
N LEU A 123 18.62 7.34 -33.68
CA LEU A 123 19.65 8.32 -34.05
C LEU A 123 19.44 8.91 -35.45
N LEU A 124 18.72 8.23 -36.34
CA LEU A 124 18.55 8.58 -37.76
C LEU A 124 17.21 9.29 -38.06
N VAL A 125 16.17 9.07 -37.24
CA VAL A 125 14.79 9.49 -37.56
C VAL A 125 14.43 10.87 -36.99
N TYR A 126 15.01 11.28 -35.86
CA TYR A 126 14.62 12.52 -35.18
C TYR A 126 15.80 13.47 -35.01
N PRO A 127 16.04 14.40 -35.97
CA PRO A 127 16.91 15.53 -35.68
C PRO A 127 16.34 16.28 -34.47
N LEU A 128 17.23 16.61 -33.51
CA LEU A 128 16.99 17.53 -32.40
C LEU A 128 16.48 18.87 -32.96
N ARG A 129 15.17 18.98 -33.24
CA ARG A 129 14.61 20.21 -33.80
C ARG A 129 14.58 21.26 -32.70
N ARG A 130 15.61 22.12 -32.67
CA ARG A 130 15.53 23.47 -32.12
C ARG A 130 14.47 24.24 -32.89
N ARG A 131 13.21 24.17 -32.46
CA ARG A 131 12.25 25.23 -32.76
C ARG A 131 11.82 25.83 -31.45
N GLU A 132 12.57 26.85 -31.05
CA GLU A 132 12.13 27.88 -30.11
C GLU A 132 11.03 28.72 -30.77
N THR A 133 9.89 28.11 -31.12
CA THR A 133 8.68 28.88 -31.42
C THR A 133 7.87 28.97 -30.15
N TRP A 134 8.33 29.86 -29.26
CA TRP A 134 7.51 30.34 -28.17
C TRP A 134 6.48 31.26 -28.79
N CYS A 135 5.22 30.84 -28.88
CA CYS A 135 4.18 31.76 -29.37
C CYS A 135 4.10 32.99 -28.46
N ASP A 136 4.09 34.16 -29.12
CA ASP A 136 3.84 35.46 -28.51
C ASP A 136 2.36 35.55 -28.10
N THR A 137 2.10 36.34 -27.06
CA THR A 137 0.86 36.40 -26.30
C THR A 137 -0.33 36.89 -27.13
N ASP A 138 -1.02 35.99 -27.82
CA ASP A 138 -2.35 36.25 -28.35
C ASP A 138 -3.38 36.02 -27.23
N SER A 139 -4.16 37.07 -26.92
CA SER A 139 -5.11 37.17 -25.80
C SER A 139 -6.28 36.19 -25.85
N ARG A 140 -6.31 35.29 -26.84
CA ARG A 140 -7.38 34.30 -27.07
C ARG A 140 -7.31 33.07 -26.16
N TRP A 141 -6.19 32.85 -25.48
CA TRP A 141 -6.00 31.71 -24.56
C TRP A 141 -6.36 32.04 -23.10
N ALA A 142 -6.69 33.30 -22.83
CA ALA A 142 -6.83 33.84 -21.48
C ALA A 142 -8.27 33.75 -20.95
N THR A 143 -8.71 32.57 -20.52
CA THR A 143 -9.68 32.35 -19.42
C THR A 143 -10.04 30.87 -19.36
N LEU A 144 -9.16 30.05 -18.78
CA LEU A 144 -9.44 28.63 -18.57
C LEU A 144 -8.92 28.25 -17.18
N PHE A 145 -9.86 27.97 -16.27
CA PHE A 145 -9.66 27.52 -14.89
C PHE A 145 -9.10 28.54 -13.89
N GLU A 146 -9.97 29.37 -13.32
CA GLU A 146 -9.62 30.19 -12.14
C GLU A 146 -9.83 29.44 -10.81
N ASP A 147 -10.79 28.49 -10.69
CA ASP A 147 -11.04 27.80 -9.41
C ASP A 147 -11.49 26.34 -9.55
N TYR A 148 -10.54 25.40 -9.55
CA TYR A 148 -10.82 23.99 -9.27
C TYR A 148 -10.60 23.74 -7.77
N SER A 149 -11.66 23.81 -6.97
CA SER A 149 -11.61 23.50 -5.54
C SER A 149 -12.90 22.80 -5.17
N LEU A 150 -12.84 21.50 -4.85
CA LEU A 150 -14.01 20.76 -4.37
C LEU A 150 -13.99 20.76 -2.84
N GLU A 151 -15.15 20.98 -2.24
CA GLU A 151 -15.34 20.72 -0.82
C GLU A 151 -15.70 19.24 -0.63
N VAL A 152 -15.12 18.61 0.41
CA VAL A 152 -15.31 17.17 0.67
C VAL A 152 -16.78 16.80 0.80
N GLU A 153 -17.55 17.63 1.52
CA GLU A 153 -18.97 17.42 1.78
C GLU A 153 -19.81 17.38 0.49
N ASP A 154 -19.41 18.15 -0.54
CA ASP A 154 -20.10 18.18 -1.84
C ASP A 154 -19.85 16.91 -2.67
N THR A 155 -18.76 16.21 -2.39
CA THR A 155 -18.36 15.00 -3.14
C THR A 155 -18.96 13.74 -2.55
N LEU A 156 -19.19 13.68 -1.23
CA LEU A 156 -19.64 12.46 -0.56
C LEU A 156 -21.15 12.23 -0.71
N PRO A 157 -21.60 10.97 -0.82
CA PRO A 157 -23.01 10.63 -0.68
C PRO A 157 -23.58 11.13 0.66
N ASP A 158 -24.85 11.52 0.66
CA ASP A 158 -25.56 11.89 1.88
C ASP A 158 -26.07 10.62 2.58
N VAL A 159 -25.38 10.20 3.64
CA VAL A 159 -25.69 8.97 4.39
C VAL A 159 -25.88 9.33 5.85
N PRO A 160 -27.07 9.09 6.44
CA PRO A 160 -27.32 9.41 7.84
C PRO A 160 -26.44 8.54 8.74
N LEU A 161 -25.84 9.19 9.74
CA LEU A 161 -25.09 8.51 10.79
C LEU A 161 -25.95 8.41 12.05
N GLU A 162 -26.36 7.18 12.38
CA GLU A 162 -27.08 6.84 13.60
C GLU A 162 -26.14 6.11 14.57
N VAL A 163 -26.07 6.59 15.82
CA VAL A 163 -25.18 6.04 16.84
C VAL A 163 -25.93 5.98 18.16
N GLU A 164 -26.05 4.78 18.73
CA GLU A 164 -26.57 4.62 20.09
C GLU A 164 -25.56 5.13 21.13
N PRO A 165 -26.00 5.95 22.10
CA PRO A 165 -25.12 6.51 23.11
C PRO A 165 -24.68 5.46 24.15
N TYR A 166 -23.47 5.64 24.69
CA TYR A 166 -23.05 4.96 25.91
C TYR A 166 -23.71 5.59 27.14
N ARG A 167 -23.93 4.79 28.19
CA ARG A 167 -24.46 5.28 29.47
C ARG A 167 -23.36 5.51 30.51
N GLU A 168 -22.25 4.79 30.39
CA GLU A 168 -21.18 4.76 31.39
C GLU A 168 -20.10 5.81 31.07
N GLU A 169 -19.54 6.43 32.11
CA GLU A 169 -18.32 7.23 31.99
C GLU A 169 -17.08 6.32 32.05
N PRO A 170 -15.99 6.62 31.31
CA PRO A 170 -15.78 7.81 30.48
C PRO A 170 -16.27 7.67 29.02
N TYR A 171 -16.94 6.57 28.67
CA TYR A 171 -17.34 6.28 27.28
C TYR A 171 -18.36 7.27 26.73
N ARG A 172 -19.35 7.67 27.53
CA ARG A 172 -20.39 8.61 27.13
C ARG A 172 -19.80 9.96 26.72
N SER A 173 -19.05 10.60 27.63
CA SER A 173 -18.43 11.90 27.36
C SER A 173 -17.47 11.86 26.17
N ARG A 174 -16.69 10.79 26.03
CA ARG A 174 -15.81 10.61 24.87
C ARG A 174 -16.59 10.50 23.57
N LEU A 175 -17.64 9.67 23.51
CA LEU A 175 -18.43 9.49 22.30
C LEU A 175 -19.15 10.78 21.88
N GLU A 176 -19.73 11.51 22.83
CA GLU A 176 -20.39 12.80 22.60
C GLU A 176 -19.40 13.82 21.98
N HIS A 177 -18.19 13.93 22.51
CA HIS A 177 -17.12 14.78 21.97
C HIS A 177 -16.71 14.38 20.55
N GLU A 178 -16.50 13.09 20.29
CA GLU A 178 -16.11 12.62 18.96
C GLU A 178 -17.20 12.88 17.91
N ILE A 179 -18.47 12.66 18.27
CA ILE A 179 -19.62 12.93 17.38
C ILE A 179 -19.70 14.44 17.05
N ASP A 180 -19.49 15.31 18.04
CA ASP A 180 -19.45 16.76 17.82
C ASP A 180 -18.34 17.15 16.83
N VAL A 181 -17.11 16.68 17.05
CA VAL A 181 -15.97 16.98 16.18
C VAL A 181 -16.20 16.46 14.76
N VAL A 182 -16.67 15.21 14.60
CA VAL A 182 -16.98 14.62 13.29
C VAL A 182 -18.09 15.37 12.58
N THR A 183 -19.09 15.85 13.32
CA THR A 183 -20.19 16.66 12.77
C THR A 183 -19.70 18.02 12.30
N ARG A 184 -18.91 18.73 13.12
CA ARG A 184 -18.37 20.06 12.76
C ARG A 184 -17.42 20.04 11.57
N LEU A 185 -16.74 18.92 11.33
CA LEU A 185 -15.79 18.77 10.23
C LEU A 185 -16.40 18.14 8.95
N GLY A 186 -17.70 17.83 8.93
CA GLY A 186 -18.36 17.31 7.72
C GLY A 186 -18.18 15.83 7.43
N PHE A 187 -17.63 15.04 8.37
CA PHE A 187 -17.25 13.64 8.11
C PHE A 187 -18.32 12.61 8.50
N ARG A 188 -19.56 13.01 8.77
CA ARG A 188 -20.64 12.09 9.17
C ARG A 188 -20.90 11.00 8.12
N SER A 189 -21.08 11.39 6.86
CA SER A 189 -21.31 10.44 5.76
C SER A 189 -20.13 9.50 5.57
N TYR A 190 -18.90 9.98 5.73
CA TYR A 190 -17.70 9.15 5.62
C TYR A 190 -17.70 8.00 6.64
N PHE A 191 -18.00 8.30 7.91
CA PHE A 191 -18.14 7.28 8.95
C PHE A 191 -19.30 6.33 8.67
N ALA A 192 -20.44 6.84 8.18
CA ALA A 192 -21.60 6.01 7.87
C ALA A 192 -21.32 5.01 6.72
N ILE A 193 -20.63 5.46 5.66
CA ILE A 193 -20.23 4.61 4.53
C ILE A 193 -19.27 3.51 4.99
N LEU A 194 -18.29 3.84 5.84
CA LEU A 194 -17.37 2.85 6.40
C LEU A 194 -18.09 1.84 7.32
N ALA A 195 -19.06 2.31 8.12
CA ALA A 195 -19.86 1.44 8.97
C ALA A 195 -20.71 0.46 8.15
N ASP A 196 -21.36 0.94 7.09
CA ASP A 196 -22.15 0.15 6.13
C ASP A 196 -21.28 -0.91 5.44
N LEU A 197 -20.13 -0.51 4.92
CA LEU A 197 -19.13 -1.39 4.33
C LEU A 197 -18.69 -2.51 5.29
N MET A 198 -18.37 -2.16 6.54
CA MET A 198 -17.91 -3.12 7.55
C MET A 198 -19.04 -4.03 8.03
N ALA A 199 -20.28 -3.54 8.06
CA ALA A 199 -21.47 -4.35 8.32
C ALA A 199 -21.70 -5.38 7.20
N TYR A 200 -21.60 -4.98 5.94
CA TYR A 200 -21.68 -5.88 4.80
C TYR A 200 -20.58 -6.94 4.83
N ALA A 201 -19.33 -6.55 5.10
CA ALA A 201 -18.22 -7.51 5.19
C ALA A 201 -18.50 -8.60 6.24
N ARG A 202 -19.02 -8.22 7.42
CA ARG A 202 -19.45 -9.18 8.46
C ARG A 202 -20.59 -10.08 7.98
N PHE A 203 -21.61 -9.50 7.35
CA PHE A 203 -22.76 -10.25 6.84
C PHE A 203 -22.36 -11.28 5.77
N ALA A 204 -21.48 -10.89 4.85
CA ALA A 204 -20.98 -11.74 3.76
C ALA A 204 -19.88 -12.73 4.21
N GLY A 205 -19.49 -12.73 5.49
CA GLY A 205 -18.42 -13.59 6.00
C GLY A 205 -17.04 -13.24 5.44
N ILE A 206 -16.82 -11.99 5.02
CA ILE A 206 -15.55 -11.50 4.50
C ILE A 206 -14.66 -11.09 5.69
N PRO A 207 -13.50 -11.75 5.88
CA PRO A 207 -12.61 -11.43 6.99
C PRO A 207 -12.11 -9.99 6.89
N SER A 208 -12.24 -9.26 7.99
CA SER A 208 -11.78 -7.88 8.15
C SER A 208 -10.81 -7.77 9.32
N GLY A 209 -9.82 -6.90 9.18
CA GLY A 209 -8.85 -6.64 10.24
C GLY A 209 -9.44 -5.84 11.39
N PRO A 210 -8.65 -5.60 12.45
CA PRO A 210 -9.08 -4.80 13.59
C PRO A 210 -9.26 -3.30 13.28
N GLY A 211 -9.03 -2.87 12.04
CA GLY A 211 -8.85 -1.47 11.66
C GLY A 211 -7.48 -0.97 12.12
N ARG A 212 -6.86 -0.06 11.37
CA ARG A 212 -5.48 0.37 11.66
C ARG A 212 -5.28 1.86 11.51
N GLY A 213 -4.04 2.28 11.73
CA GLY A 213 -3.67 3.68 11.67
C GLY A 213 -4.16 4.42 12.90
N SER A 214 -4.48 5.69 12.73
CA SER A 214 -4.94 6.52 13.86
C SER A 214 -6.41 6.23 14.21
N ALA A 215 -7.19 5.68 13.29
CA ALA A 215 -8.63 5.42 13.45
C ALA A 215 -8.97 4.55 14.68
N ALA A 216 -8.05 3.68 15.10
CA ALA A 216 -8.19 2.88 16.33
C ALA A 216 -8.29 3.74 17.61
N GLY A 217 -7.93 5.03 17.57
CA GLY A 217 -8.11 5.99 18.66
C GLY A 217 -9.52 6.59 18.77
N SER A 218 -10.44 6.27 17.85
CA SER A 218 -11.82 6.77 17.84
C SER A 218 -12.79 5.77 18.46
N LEU A 219 -13.48 6.20 19.52
CA LEU A 219 -14.56 5.44 20.14
C LEU A 219 -15.78 5.37 19.24
N LEU A 220 -16.03 6.40 18.43
CA LEU A 220 -17.07 6.37 17.41
C LEU A 220 -16.79 5.28 16.37
N ALA A 221 -15.55 5.17 15.87
CA ALA A 221 -15.16 4.12 14.94
C ALA A 221 -15.32 2.72 15.54
N TYR A 222 -14.97 2.54 16.82
CA TYR A 222 -15.17 1.29 17.54
C TYR A 222 -16.67 0.96 17.69
N ARG A 223 -17.49 1.93 18.10
CA ARG A 223 -18.95 1.76 18.29
C ARG A 223 -19.67 1.37 17.00
N LEU A 224 -19.23 1.91 15.87
CA LEU A 224 -19.76 1.58 14.54
C LEU A 224 -19.25 0.24 13.98
N GLY A 225 -18.31 -0.40 14.69
CA GLY A 225 -17.64 -1.62 14.22
C GLY A 225 -16.75 -1.39 13.01
N ILE A 226 -16.25 -0.17 12.81
CA ILE A 226 -15.22 0.15 11.82
C ILE A 226 -13.87 -0.36 12.31
N THR A 227 -13.58 -0.17 13.60
CA THR A 227 -12.42 -0.76 14.28
C THR A 227 -12.88 -1.80 15.30
N ARG A 228 -11.96 -2.67 15.74
CA ARG A 228 -12.19 -3.66 16.80
C ARG A 228 -11.34 -3.41 18.04
N VAL A 229 -10.76 -2.22 18.16
CA VAL A 229 -9.91 -1.82 19.28
C VAL A 229 -10.69 -0.84 20.13
N ASP A 230 -10.84 -1.14 21.41
CA ASP A 230 -11.42 -0.20 22.38
C ASP A 230 -10.37 0.89 22.74
N PRO A 231 -10.55 2.14 22.29
CA PRO A 231 -9.57 3.19 22.54
C PRO A 231 -9.50 3.60 24.00
N VAL A 232 -10.60 3.51 24.75
CA VAL A 232 -10.64 3.91 26.16
C VAL A 232 -9.82 2.91 26.98
N LYS A 233 -10.02 1.61 26.74
CA LYS A 233 -9.27 0.53 27.41
C LYS A 233 -7.76 0.60 27.16
N HIS A 234 -7.35 0.98 25.95
CA HIS A 234 -5.93 1.05 25.56
C HIS A 234 -5.30 2.44 25.70
N GLY A 235 -6.05 3.42 26.22
CA GLY A 235 -5.57 4.79 26.42
C GLY A 235 -5.19 5.50 25.12
N LEU A 236 -5.95 5.28 24.04
CA LEU A 236 -5.71 5.85 22.72
C LEU A 236 -6.39 7.22 22.57
N LEU A 237 -5.73 8.14 21.86
CA LEU A 237 -6.16 9.54 21.74
C LEU A 237 -6.88 9.80 20.41
N PHE A 238 -8.08 10.39 20.49
CA PHE A 238 -8.89 10.74 19.32
C PHE A 238 -8.29 11.93 18.59
N GLU A 239 -7.74 12.92 19.30
CA GLU A 239 -7.12 14.11 18.72
C GLU A 239 -5.89 13.76 17.86
N ARG A 240 -5.27 12.59 18.11
CA ARG A 240 -4.22 12.06 17.23
C ARG A 240 -4.79 11.59 15.89
N PHE A 241 -6.02 11.09 15.87
CA PHE A 241 -6.73 10.68 14.66
C PHE A 241 -7.35 11.87 13.94
N LEU A 242 -8.23 12.60 14.61
CA LEU A 242 -8.95 13.73 14.06
C LEU A 242 -8.84 14.92 15.02
N ASN A 243 -8.24 16.01 14.53
CA ASN A 243 -8.02 17.21 15.30
C ASN A 243 -8.99 18.29 14.81
N ALA A 244 -9.80 18.86 15.72
CA ALA A 244 -10.81 19.87 15.40
C ALA A 244 -10.21 21.15 14.78
N ASP A 245 -8.95 21.47 15.08
CA ASP A 245 -8.26 22.64 14.54
C ASP A 245 -7.59 22.36 13.18
N ARG A 246 -7.83 21.16 12.61
CA ARG A 246 -7.29 20.72 11.31
C ARG A 246 -8.42 20.27 10.39
N VAL A 247 -8.64 21.03 9.32
CA VAL A 247 -9.46 20.57 8.19
C VAL A 247 -8.59 19.70 7.30
N SER A 248 -8.57 18.41 7.59
CA SER A 248 -8.00 17.41 6.69
C SER A 248 -8.89 16.18 6.69
N PRO A 249 -9.07 15.51 5.55
CA PRO A 249 -9.80 14.26 5.50
C PRO A 249 -9.24 13.24 6.51
N PRO A 250 -10.10 12.54 7.26
CA PRO A 250 -9.69 11.39 8.05
C PRO A 250 -9.22 10.28 7.11
N ASP A 251 -8.09 9.66 7.43
CA ASP A 251 -7.55 8.53 6.68
C ASP A 251 -7.83 7.25 7.47
N ILE A 252 -8.98 6.63 7.25
CA ILE A 252 -9.36 5.36 7.86
C ILE A 252 -9.05 4.23 6.87
N ASP A 253 -7.99 3.50 7.18
CA ASP A 253 -7.63 2.27 6.48
C ASP A 253 -8.51 1.10 6.98
N VAL A 254 -9.25 0.47 6.08
CA VAL A 254 -9.99 -0.77 6.36
C VAL A 254 -9.30 -1.96 5.70
N ASP A 255 -9.01 -2.98 6.51
CA ASP A 255 -8.31 -4.18 6.08
C ASP A 255 -9.31 -5.29 5.76
N PHE A 256 -9.18 -5.92 4.60
CA PHE A 256 -9.96 -7.09 4.18
C PHE A 256 -9.04 -8.22 3.74
N ALA A 257 -9.54 -9.45 3.85
CA ALA A 257 -8.92 -10.57 3.15
C ALA A 257 -8.93 -10.32 1.63
N PRO A 258 -7.79 -10.49 0.93
CA PRO A 258 -7.71 -10.38 -0.53
C PRO A 258 -8.79 -11.16 -1.27
N SER A 259 -9.21 -12.31 -0.74
CA SER A 259 -10.27 -13.16 -1.31
C SER A 259 -11.66 -12.49 -1.38
N GLY A 260 -11.96 -11.54 -0.49
CA GLY A 260 -13.25 -10.84 -0.43
C GLY A 260 -13.33 -9.52 -1.20
N ARG A 261 -12.21 -9.05 -1.77
CA ARG A 261 -12.11 -7.71 -2.39
C ARG A 261 -13.14 -7.50 -3.50
N SER A 262 -13.29 -8.46 -4.41
CA SER A 262 -14.22 -8.32 -5.54
C SER A 262 -15.66 -8.19 -5.08
N ALA A 263 -16.06 -8.94 -4.04
CA ALA A 263 -17.40 -8.87 -3.47
C ALA A 263 -17.66 -7.50 -2.80
N ILE A 264 -16.67 -6.96 -2.09
CA ILE A 264 -16.74 -5.61 -1.51
C ILE A 264 -16.93 -4.54 -2.59
N LEU A 265 -16.13 -4.58 -3.65
CA LEU A 265 -16.22 -3.59 -4.74
C LEU A 265 -17.57 -3.67 -5.46
N GLN A 266 -18.05 -4.88 -5.71
CA GLN A 266 -19.36 -5.11 -6.30
C GLN A 266 -20.47 -4.54 -5.41
N TYR A 267 -20.43 -4.83 -4.11
CA TYR A 267 -21.40 -4.29 -3.15
C TYR A 267 -21.41 -2.76 -3.14
N LEU A 268 -20.24 -2.13 -3.11
CA LEU A 268 -20.15 -0.66 -3.13
C LEU A 268 -20.81 -0.08 -4.40
N ARG A 269 -20.60 -0.69 -5.57
CA ARG A 269 -21.21 -0.25 -6.82
C ARG A 269 -22.73 -0.47 -6.84
N GLU A 270 -23.20 -1.60 -6.34
CA GLU A 270 -24.63 -1.89 -6.21
C GLU A 270 -25.31 -0.93 -5.22
N ARG A 271 -24.62 -0.57 -4.13
CA ARG A 271 -25.15 0.28 -3.06
C ARG A 271 -25.11 1.77 -3.37
N TYR A 272 -23.99 2.25 -3.92
CA TYR A 272 -23.72 3.67 -4.12
C TYR A 272 -23.79 4.12 -5.59
N GLY A 273 -23.89 3.17 -6.54
CA GLY A 273 -24.01 3.41 -7.98
C GLY A 273 -22.74 3.05 -8.76
N GLU A 274 -22.92 2.39 -9.91
CA GLU A 274 -21.81 1.90 -10.75
C GLU A 274 -20.88 3.02 -11.22
N GLU A 275 -21.41 4.16 -11.66
CA GLU A 275 -20.62 5.32 -12.11
C GLU A 275 -20.09 6.18 -10.95
N ASN A 276 -20.56 5.94 -9.73
CA ASN A 276 -20.22 6.72 -8.53
C ASN A 276 -19.01 6.14 -7.78
N VAL A 277 -18.73 4.85 -7.99
CA VAL A 277 -17.63 4.12 -7.34
C VAL A 277 -16.56 3.76 -8.37
N VAL A 278 -15.43 4.46 -8.30
CA VAL A 278 -14.35 4.35 -9.30
C VAL A 278 -13.04 3.97 -8.60
N ASN A 279 -12.26 3.10 -9.25
CA ASN A 279 -10.96 2.71 -8.72
C ASN A 279 -9.94 3.84 -8.87
N ILE A 280 -8.93 3.92 -8.02
CA ILE A 280 -7.90 4.97 -8.12
C ILE A 280 -6.78 4.51 -9.07
N ALA A 281 -6.20 5.40 -9.88
CA ALA A 281 -4.98 5.08 -10.65
C ALA A 281 -3.73 5.00 -9.76
N ALA A 282 -2.78 4.18 -10.18
CA ALA A 282 -1.44 4.09 -9.59
C ALA A 282 -0.39 4.08 -10.70
N PHE A 283 0.74 4.72 -10.48
CA PHE A 283 1.78 4.88 -11.49
C PHE A 283 3.01 4.01 -11.19
N SER A 284 3.39 3.16 -12.15
CA SER A 284 4.63 2.40 -12.06
C SER A 284 5.80 3.28 -12.49
N VAL A 285 6.77 3.49 -11.60
CA VAL A 285 7.98 4.29 -11.88
C VAL A 285 9.16 3.38 -12.17
N MET A 286 10.02 3.78 -13.12
CA MET A 286 11.28 3.10 -13.42
C MET A 286 12.27 3.25 -12.25
N ARG A 287 12.46 2.18 -11.47
CA ARG A 287 13.47 2.09 -10.41
C ARG A 287 14.80 1.58 -10.95
N GLY A 288 15.91 1.80 -10.24
CA GLY A 288 17.26 1.47 -10.71
C GLY A 288 17.38 0.06 -11.32
N ARG A 289 16.94 -0.98 -10.60
CA ARG A 289 16.97 -2.35 -11.11
C ARG A 289 16.17 -2.57 -12.40
N SER A 290 14.96 -2.01 -12.50
CA SER A 290 14.12 -2.15 -13.69
C SER A 290 14.65 -1.34 -14.88
N ALA A 291 15.12 -0.11 -14.62
CA ALA A 291 15.74 0.75 -15.63
C ALA A 291 16.98 0.08 -16.22
N PHE A 292 17.84 -0.47 -15.37
CA PHE A 292 19.04 -1.18 -15.81
C PHE A 292 18.70 -2.39 -16.69
N LYS A 293 17.71 -3.20 -16.31
CA LYS A 293 17.29 -4.36 -17.11
C LYS A 293 16.76 -3.97 -18.49
N ASP A 294 16.02 -2.87 -18.59
CA ASP A 294 15.47 -2.42 -19.87
C ASP A 294 16.56 -1.82 -20.76
N CYS A 295 17.45 -0.99 -20.20
CA CYS A 295 18.60 -0.47 -20.92
C CYS A 295 19.54 -1.59 -21.38
N ALA A 296 19.82 -2.59 -20.54
CA ALA A 296 20.66 -3.74 -20.90
C ALA A 296 20.13 -4.47 -22.15
N LYS A 297 18.81 -4.61 -22.28
CA LYS A 297 18.19 -5.20 -23.48
C LYS A 297 18.38 -4.32 -24.71
N ILE A 298 18.24 -3.00 -24.57
CA ILE A 298 18.43 -2.04 -25.67
C ILE A 298 19.84 -2.09 -26.22
N PHE A 299 20.84 -2.20 -25.34
CA PHE A 299 22.25 -2.33 -25.72
C PHE A 299 22.66 -3.76 -26.11
N GLY A 300 21.70 -4.68 -26.29
CA GLY A 300 21.96 -6.02 -26.83
C GLY A 300 22.67 -6.97 -25.86
N LEU A 301 22.62 -6.72 -24.55
CA LEU A 301 23.22 -7.60 -23.54
C LEU A 301 22.36 -8.86 -23.37
N GLY A 302 22.86 -10.01 -23.83
CA GLY A 302 22.18 -11.31 -23.80
C GLY A 302 23.02 -12.44 -23.19
N GLY A 303 22.44 -13.64 -23.08
CA GLY A 303 23.16 -14.84 -22.65
C GLY A 303 23.75 -14.78 -21.23
N ALA A 304 24.98 -15.24 -21.07
CA ALA A 304 25.69 -15.28 -19.78
C ALA A 304 25.91 -13.88 -19.18
N GLN A 305 26.19 -12.88 -20.01
CA GLN A 305 26.40 -11.49 -19.56
C GLN A 305 25.12 -10.92 -18.92
N PHE A 306 23.95 -11.15 -19.51
CA PHE A 306 22.69 -10.74 -18.90
C PHE A 306 22.41 -11.45 -17.56
N GLN A 307 22.88 -12.68 -17.38
CA GLN A 307 22.76 -13.39 -16.10
C GLN A 307 23.68 -12.82 -15.04
N SER A 308 24.97 -12.57 -15.34
CA SER A 308 25.90 -11.90 -14.43
C SER A 308 25.40 -10.53 -14.01
N LEU A 309 24.82 -9.77 -14.95
CA LEU A 309 24.17 -8.48 -14.67
C LEU A 309 22.91 -8.62 -13.81
N GLN A 310 22.15 -9.71 -13.96
CA GLN A 310 21.02 -10.01 -13.07
C GLN A 310 21.49 -10.39 -11.66
N GLU A 311 22.67 -10.98 -11.52
CA GLU A 311 23.29 -11.33 -10.24
C GLU A 311 23.78 -10.06 -9.52
N VAL A 312 24.51 -9.17 -10.20
CA VAL A 312 24.87 -7.85 -9.65
C VAL A 312 23.61 -7.07 -9.25
N ALA A 313 22.59 -7.04 -10.12
CA ALA A 313 21.32 -6.41 -9.80
C ALA A 313 20.51 -7.13 -8.69
N ARG A 314 20.88 -8.37 -8.31
CA ARG A 314 20.34 -9.10 -7.14
C ARG A 314 21.13 -8.80 -5.86
N MET A 315 22.40 -8.42 -5.98
CA MET A 315 23.25 -8.00 -4.86
C MET A 315 22.90 -6.59 -4.37
N MET A 316 22.15 -5.81 -5.18
CA MET A 316 21.51 -4.59 -4.69
C MET A 316 20.81 -4.85 -3.36
N PRO A 317 21.00 -3.99 -2.35
CA PRO A 317 20.18 -4.03 -1.16
C PRO A 317 18.71 -4.08 -1.57
N ASP A 318 17.97 -5.08 -1.06
CA ASP A 318 16.51 -5.09 -1.17
C ASP A 318 16.02 -3.71 -0.71
N PRO A 319 15.08 -3.04 -1.40
CA PRO A 319 14.73 -1.66 -1.09
C PRO A 319 14.44 -1.55 0.41
N GLN A 320 15.38 -0.98 1.16
CA GLN A 320 15.13 -0.75 2.57
C GLN A 320 14.09 0.38 2.61
N ARG A 321 12.95 0.10 3.22
CA ARG A 321 12.17 1.13 3.92
C ARG A 321 11.79 2.34 3.06
N GLY A 322 11.13 2.12 1.92
CA GLY A 322 10.62 3.24 1.11
C GLY A 322 11.68 4.18 0.54
N MET A 323 12.98 3.86 0.68
CA MET A 323 14.03 4.52 -0.08
C MET A 323 14.06 3.91 -1.49
N PRO A 324 13.99 4.75 -2.54
CA PRO A 324 14.03 4.25 -3.91
C PRO A 324 15.40 3.64 -4.19
N GLN A 325 15.43 2.41 -4.73
CA GLN A 325 16.65 1.83 -5.30
C GLN A 325 17.14 2.72 -6.43
N LYS A 326 18.33 3.31 -6.25
CA LYS A 326 18.97 4.15 -7.25
C LYS A 326 19.94 3.35 -8.10
N ILE A 327 20.21 3.85 -9.31
CA ILE A 327 21.32 3.31 -10.11
C ILE A 327 22.67 3.55 -9.42
N SER A 328 22.82 4.59 -8.61
CA SER A 328 24.03 4.78 -7.80
C SER A 328 24.31 3.61 -6.86
N ASP A 329 23.27 2.92 -6.39
CA ASP A 329 23.39 1.79 -5.47
C ASP A 329 23.88 0.51 -6.18
N LEU A 330 23.95 0.52 -7.52
CA LEU A 330 24.54 -0.55 -8.33
C LEU A 330 26.07 -0.42 -8.44
N MET A 331 26.65 0.75 -8.15
CA MET A 331 28.09 1.03 -8.28
C MET A 331 28.86 0.26 -7.20
N THR A 332 29.24 -0.96 -7.55
CA THR A 332 30.00 -1.92 -6.75
C THR A 332 31.27 -2.25 -7.49
N ASP A 333 32.31 -2.69 -6.79
CA ASP A 333 33.59 -3.09 -7.43
C ASP A 333 33.34 -4.10 -8.58
N ASP A 334 32.44 -5.07 -8.37
CA ASP A 334 32.04 -6.06 -9.40
C ASP A 334 31.39 -5.42 -10.63
N LEU A 335 30.54 -4.39 -10.46
CA LEU A 335 29.94 -3.69 -11.60
C LEU A 335 30.95 -2.80 -12.31
N GLU A 336 31.85 -2.15 -11.56
CA GLU A 336 32.91 -1.33 -12.14
C GLU A 336 33.85 -2.16 -13.01
N GLU A 337 34.23 -3.36 -12.57
CA GLU A 337 34.99 -4.32 -13.37
C GLU A 337 34.25 -4.71 -14.66
N LEU A 338 32.96 -5.07 -14.55
CA LEU A 338 32.13 -5.38 -15.72
C LEU A 338 31.95 -4.20 -16.68
N MET A 339 31.94 -2.96 -16.16
CA MET A 339 31.88 -1.74 -16.96
C MET A 339 33.21 -1.45 -17.68
N LEU A 340 34.34 -1.85 -17.10
CA LEU A 340 35.66 -1.77 -17.74
C LEU A 340 35.81 -2.83 -18.83
N ASP A 341 35.31 -4.04 -18.58
CA ASP A 341 35.41 -5.18 -19.50
C ASP A 341 34.51 -5.05 -20.74
N ASP A 342 33.30 -4.48 -20.59
CA ASP A 342 32.35 -4.32 -21.70
C ASP A 342 31.75 -2.91 -21.74
N SER A 343 32.14 -2.13 -22.75
CA SER A 343 31.67 -0.76 -22.96
C SER A 343 30.15 -0.63 -23.11
N ARG A 344 29.45 -1.72 -23.52
CA ARG A 344 27.98 -1.78 -23.61
C ARG A 344 27.33 -1.84 -22.23
N VAL A 345 27.98 -2.48 -21.26
CA VAL A 345 27.53 -2.48 -19.85
C VAL A 345 27.59 -1.06 -19.31
N ALA A 346 28.71 -0.36 -19.52
CA ALA A 346 28.86 1.02 -19.10
C ALA A 346 27.84 1.96 -19.78
N ALA A 347 27.53 1.74 -21.06
CA ALA A 347 26.48 2.47 -21.77
C ALA A 347 25.08 2.21 -21.19
N ALA A 348 24.76 0.95 -20.87
CA ALA A 348 23.49 0.57 -20.26
C ALA A 348 23.31 1.17 -18.87
N VAL A 349 24.35 1.20 -18.03
CA VAL A 349 24.30 1.83 -16.70
C VAL A 349 24.08 3.34 -16.80
N ARG A 350 24.79 4.04 -17.69
CA ARG A 350 24.60 5.48 -17.91
C ARG A 350 23.19 5.79 -18.41
N ALA A 351 22.69 5.02 -19.38
CA ALA A 351 21.33 5.18 -19.88
C ALA A 351 20.28 4.93 -18.81
N ALA A 352 20.49 3.91 -17.96
CA ALA A 352 19.59 3.59 -16.87
C ALA A 352 19.52 4.71 -15.83
N ALA A 353 20.65 5.36 -15.52
CA ALA A 353 20.70 6.51 -14.62
C ALA A 353 19.91 7.71 -15.18
N LEU A 354 19.93 7.92 -16.51
CA LEU A 354 19.15 8.98 -17.14
C LEU A 354 17.65 8.72 -17.06
N VAL A 355 17.19 7.50 -17.30
CA VAL A 355 15.75 7.18 -17.34
C VAL A 355 15.15 6.82 -15.98
N GLU A 356 15.97 6.71 -14.94
CA GLU A 356 15.51 6.49 -13.57
C GLU A 356 14.46 7.54 -13.17
N GLY A 357 13.40 7.10 -12.48
CA GLY A 357 12.32 7.98 -12.04
C GLY A 357 11.27 8.30 -13.09
N ALA A 358 11.44 7.90 -14.35
CA ALA A 358 10.42 8.07 -15.38
C ALA A 358 9.17 7.23 -15.10
N VAL A 359 7.99 7.77 -15.42
CA VAL A 359 6.73 7.03 -15.30
C VAL A 359 6.57 6.06 -16.48
N ARG A 360 6.32 4.79 -16.16
CA ARG A 360 6.32 3.69 -17.13
C ARG A 360 4.94 3.40 -17.70
N HIS A 361 3.93 3.31 -16.85
CA HIS A 361 2.54 3.07 -17.21
C HIS A 361 1.64 3.32 -16.00
N ALA A 362 0.36 3.53 -16.27
CA ALA A 362 -0.69 3.51 -15.26
C ALA A 362 -1.14 2.08 -14.97
N THR A 363 -1.56 1.85 -13.73
CA THR A 363 -2.12 0.60 -13.21
C THR A 363 -3.32 0.93 -12.33
N VAL A 364 -4.15 -0.06 -12.03
CA VAL A 364 -5.20 0.09 -11.02
C VAL A 364 -4.59 0.04 -9.63
N HIS A 365 -4.88 1.02 -8.77
CA HIS A 365 -4.41 1.02 -7.39
C HIS A 365 -4.92 -0.22 -6.64
N ALA A 366 -4.01 -0.90 -5.95
CA ALA A 366 -4.29 -2.18 -5.31
C ALA A 366 -5.33 -2.12 -4.19
N GLY A 367 -5.65 -0.91 -3.68
CA GLY A 367 -6.51 -0.73 -2.51
C GLY A 367 -7.57 0.37 -2.61
N GLY A 368 -7.40 1.35 -3.48
CA GLY A 368 -8.02 2.66 -3.32
C GLY A 368 -9.20 2.83 -4.25
N VAL A 369 -10.31 3.29 -3.70
CA VAL A 369 -11.52 3.66 -4.45
C VAL A 369 -12.01 5.04 -4.03
N VAL A 370 -12.69 5.72 -4.93
CA VAL A 370 -13.47 6.91 -4.61
C VAL A 370 -14.96 6.55 -4.61
N ILE A 371 -15.71 7.16 -3.71
CA ILE A 371 -17.17 7.01 -3.64
C ILE A 371 -17.75 8.41 -3.68
N CYS A 372 -18.43 8.74 -4.78
CA CYS A 372 -18.97 10.06 -5.04
C CYS A 372 -20.51 10.08 -4.92
N ARG A 373 -21.08 11.24 -4.62
CA ARG A 373 -22.54 11.47 -4.55
C ARG A 373 -23.25 11.29 -5.90
N ARG A 374 -22.54 11.63 -6.97
CA ARG A 374 -22.96 11.58 -8.38
C ARG A 374 -21.83 10.94 -9.19
N PRO A 375 -22.00 10.65 -10.50
CA PRO A 375 -20.97 9.99 -11.29
C PRO A 375 -19.60 10.65 -11.09
N ALA A 376 -18.57 9.86 -10.81
CA ALA A 376 -17.26 10.37 -10.40
C ALA A 376 -16.65 11.34 -11.43
N LYS A 377 -16.97 11.11 -12.72
CA LYS A 377 -16.63 11.97 -13.87
C LYS A 377 -17.14 13.42 -13.76
N GLU A 378 -18.13 13.70 -12.91
CA GLU A 378 -18.59 15.08 -12.66
C GLU A 378 -17.70 15.85 -11.68
N TYR A 379 -16.88 15.13 -10.92
CA TYR A 379 -15.96 15.68 -9.93
C TYR A 379 -14.53 15.68 -10.47
N ILE A 380 -14.04 14.54 -10.95
CA ILE A 380 -12.65 14.26 -11.33
C ILE A 380 -12.58 13.56 -12.69
N PRO A 381 -11.49 13.71 -13.47
CA PRO A 381 -11.32 12.99 -14.72
C PRO A 381 -11.21 11.48 -14.46
N VAL A 382 -11.95 10.70 -15.25
CA VAL A 382 -11.98 9.24 -15.22
C VAL A 382 -11.46 8.71 -16.56
N THR A 383 -10.62 7.68 -16.51
CA THR A 383 -10.05 6.98 -17.66
C THR A 383 -10.26 5.48 -17.50
N GLU A 384 -9.77 4.69 -18.44
CA GLU A 384 -9.90 3.24 -18.46
C GLU A 384 -8.53 2.56 -18.53
N ILE A 385 -8.31 1.56 -17.67
CA ILE A 385 -7.14 0.68 -17.72
C ILE A 385 -7.65 -0.76 -17.85
N ASP A 386 -7.34 -1.42 -18.97
CA ASP A 386 -7.75 -2.80 -19.26
C ASP A 386 -9.26 -3.07 -19.04
N GLY A 387 -10.14 -2.16 -19.49
CA GLY A 387 -11.59 -2.27 -19.30
C GLY A 387 -12.09 -1.86 -17.91
N THR A 388 -11.21 -1.42 -17.02
CA THR A 388 -11.57 -1.00 -15.65
C THR A 388 -11.58 0.52 -15.54
N PRO A 389 -12.72 1.15 -15.19
CA PRO A 389 -12.78 2.57 -14.90
C PRO A 389 -11.89 2.93 -13.71
N VAL A 390 -11.02 3.92 -13.90
CA VAL A 390 -10.13 4.45 -12.88
C VAL A 390 -10.12 5.97 -12.90
N THR A 391 -9.82 6.61 -11.77
CA THR A 391 -9.49 8.03 -11.75
C THR A 391 -8.26 8.27 -12.62
N ALA A 392 -8.21 9.35 -13.40
CA ALA A 392 -6.98 9.70 -14.10
C ALA A 392 -5.90 10.13 -13.10
N TRP A 393 -6.27 10.65 -11.94
CA TRP A 393 -5.33 11.08 -10.91
C TRP A 393 -5.00 9.95 -9.94
N ASP A 394 -3.80 9.97 -9.35
CA ASP A 394 -3.46 9.05 -8.26
C ASP A 394 -4.12 9.45 -6.94
N LYS A 395 -3.90 8.65 -5.91
CA LYS A 395 -4.49 8.86 -4.58
C LYS A 395 -4.15 10.21 -3.97
N ASP A 396 -2.95 10.75 -4.20
CA ASP A 396 -2.48 11.96 -3.54
C ASP A 396 -3.10 13.18 -4.24
N ASP A 397 -3.21 13.10 -5.57
CA ASP A 397 -3.87 14.11 -6.39
C ASP A 397 -5.40 14.12 -6.19
N VAL A 398 -6.03 12.96 -6.06
CA VAL A 398 -7.47 12.83 -5.72
C VAL A 398 -7.78 13.44 -4.35
N GLU A 399 -6.99 13.13 -3.32
CA GLU A 399 -7.20 13.67 -1.97
C GLU A 399 -7.00 15.18 -1.95
N ALA A 400 -5.95 15.67 -2.61
CA ALA A 400 -5.67 17.10 -2.72
C ALA A 400 -6.73 17.87 -3.53
N ALA A 401 -7.46 17.18 -4.42
CA ALA A 401 -8.59 17.75 -5.15
C ALA A 401 -9.85 17.90 -4.30
N GLY A 402 -9.90 17.33 -3.09
CA GLY A 402 -11.07 17.36 -2.20
C GLY A 402 -12.02 16.17 -2.37
N VAL A 403 -11.62 15.13 -3.10
CA VAL A 403 -12.39 13.88 -3.22
C VAL A 403 -11.91 12.87 -2.19
N VAL A 404 -12.86 12.29 -1.46
CA VAL A 404 -12.54 11.32 -0.41
C VAL A 404 -12.24 9.95 -1.01
N LYS A 405 -11.08 9.42 -0.63
CA LYS A 405 -10.66 8.06 -0.93
C LYS A 405 -11.02 7.11 0.20
N PHE A 406 -11.28 5.86 -0.17
CA PHE A 406 -11.44 4.73 0.73
C PHE A 406 -10.35 3.71 0.40
N ASP A 407 -9.49 3.41 1.37
CA ASP A 407 -8.42 2.43 1.22
C ASP A 407 -8.88 1.05 1.73
N LEU A 408 -9.19 0.19 0.77
CA LEU A 408 -9.60 -1.21 0.96
C LEU A 408 -8.38 -2.11 0.83
N LEU A 409 -7.75 -2.50 1.94
CA LEU A 409 -6.41 -3.09 1.87
C LEU A 409 -6.40 -4.59 2.09
N GLY A 410 -5.73 -5.30 1.17
CA GLY A 410 -5.63 -6.74 1.19
C GLY A 410 -4.57 -7.23 2.19
N VAL A 411 -5.00 -7.80 3.31
CA VAL A 411 -4.10 -8.43 4.29
C VAL A 411 -4.27 -9.94 4.25
N SER A 412 -3.32 -10.65 3.63
CA SER A 412 -3.38 -12.12 3.46
C SER A 412 -3.39 -12.92 4.78
N MET A 413 -2.93 -12.32 5.88
CA MET A 413 -3.05 -12.96 7.21
C MET A 413 -4.49 -13.05 7.69
N LEU A 414 -5.42 -12.23 7.16
CA LEU A 414 -6.84 -12.36 7.48
C LEU A 414 -7.45 -13.64 6.88
N ASP A 415 -7.02 -14.03 5.67
CA ASP A 415 -7.38 -15.35 5.11
C ASP A 415 -6.87 -16.49 6.01
N VAL A 416 -5.66 -16.36 6.55
CA VAL A 416 -5.07 -17.38 7.45
C VAL A 416 -5.88 -17.49 8.74
N VAL A 417 -6.23 -16.36 9.36
CA VAL A 417 -7.04 -16.32 10.58
C VAL A 417 -8.41 -16.94 10.35
N GLU A 418 -9.09 -16.57 9.26
CA GLU A 418 -10.40 -17.12 8.95
C GLU A 418 -10.36 -18.62 8.68
N GLN A 419 -9.39 -19.10 7.89
CA GLN A 419 -9.23 -20.53 7.65
C GLN A 419 -8.91 -21.29 8.94
N ALA A 420 -8.09 -20.73 9.83
CA ALA A 420 -7.81 -21.32 11.14
C ALA A 420 -9.07 -21.36 12.02
N LYS A 421 -9.88 -20.29 12.02
CA LYS A 421 -11.17 -20.22 12.73
C LYS A 421 -12.13 -21.30 12.23
N LEU A 422 -12.39 -21.35 10.92
CA LEU A 422 -13.30 -22.32 10.31
C LEU A 422 -12.85 -23.77 10.53
N SER A 423 -11.54 -24.05 10.43
CA SER A 423 -11.02 -25.42 10.59
C SER A 423 -10.96 -25.87 12.04
N SER A 424 -10.65 -24.96 12.97
CA SER A 424 -10.55 -25.29 14.40
C SER A 424 -11.91 -25.26 15.11
N GLY A 425 -12.84 -24.44 14.63
CA GLY A 425 -14.11 -24.15 15.31
C GLY A 425 -13.94 -23.28 16.56
N ALA A 426 -12.79 -22.62 16.73
CA ALA A 426 -12.44 -21.86 17.92
C ALA A 426 -11.96 -20.45 17.57
N GLU A 427 -12.09 -19.51 18.52
CA GLU A 427 -11.69 -18.11 18.38
C GLU A 427 -11.15 -17.61 19.74
N PRO A 428 -10.06 -16.80 19.76
CA PRO A 428 -9.60 -16.20 21.00
C PRO A 428 -10.57 -15.16 21.53
N ASP A 429 -10.61 -15.02 22.86
CA ASP A 429 -11.21 -13.85 23.50
C ASP A 429 -10.31 -12.63 23.28
N MET A 430 -10.75 -11.75 22.38
CA MET A 430 -10.04 -10.53 22.00
C MET A 430 -10.21 -9.40 23.02
N GLU A 431 -11.06 -9.56 24.04
CA GLU A 431 -11.17 -8.63 25.14
C GLU A 431 -10.20 -8.99 26.27
N ALA A 432 -10.09 -10.27 26.62
CA ALA A 432 -9.21 -10.69 27.73
C ALA A 432 -7.72 -10.54 27.40
N LEU A 433 -7.29 -11.03 26.23
CA LEU A 433 -5.89 -10.97 25.76
C LEU A 433 -4.86 -11.46 26.80
N ASP A 434 -5.18 -12.47 27.61
CA ASP A 434 -4.41 -12.85 28.81
C ASP A 434 -3.80 -14.26 28.75
N ASP A 435 -3.78 -14.91 27.58
CA ASP A 435 -3.29 -16.28 27.44
C ASP A 435 -1.77 -16.38 27.71
N PRO A 436 -1.34 -17.00 28.82
CA PRO A 436 0.08 -17.04 29.21
C PRO A 436 0.93 -17.89 28.26
N GLU A 437 0.33 -18.83 27.51
CA GLU A 437 1.07 -19.64 26.53
C GLU A 437 1.44 -18.81 25.30
N VAL A 438 0.60 -17.85 24.90
CA VAL A 438 0.89 -16.92 23.81
C VAL A 438 2.12 -16.07 24.14
N TYR A 439 2.14 -15.50 25.34
CA TYR A 439 3.27 -14.71 25.81
C TYR A 439 4.54 -15.56 25.95
N ARG A 440 4.45 -16.80 26.42
CA ARG A 440 5.59 -17.73 26.47
C ARG A 440 6.14 -18.06 25.09
N LEU A 441 5.27 -18.29 24.08
CA LEU A 441 5.70 -18.48 22.69
C LEU A 441 6.46 -17.24 22.16
N CYS A 442 5.95 -16.05 22.43
CA CYS A 442 6.59 -14.79 22.06
C CYS A 442 7.93 -14.58 22.76
N ALA A 443 7.99 -14.75 24.09
CA ALA A 443 9.20 -14.65 24.88
C ALA A 443 10.28 -15.67 24.50
N ALA A 444 9.89 -16.85 24.00
CA ALA A 444 10.83 -17.84 23.45
C ALA A 444 11.34 -17.48 22.04
N GLY A 445 10.78 -16.45 21.39
CA GLY A 445 11.07 -16.09 20.01
C GLY A 445 10.56 -17.13 19.00
N GLN A 446 9.55 -17.93 19.37
CA GLN A 446 8.98 -18.99 18.52
C GLN A 446 7.86 -18.44 17.62
N THR A 447 7.98 -17.21 17.14
CA THR A 447 6.94 -16.45 16.43
C THR A 447 7.02 -16.55 14.91
N GLN A 448 7.77 -17.49 14.34
CA GLN A 448 7.79 -17.69 12.88
C GLN A 448 6.36 -17.91 12.34
N TYR A 449 5.96 -17.20 11.28
CA TYR A 449 4.59 -17.15 10.76
C TYR A 449 3.53 -16.52 11.69
N VAL A 450 3.91 -15.86 12.79
CA VAL A 450 3.02 -14.95 13.53
C VAL A 450 3.08 -13.58 12.85
N PHE A 451 1.93 -12.92 12.68
CA PHE A 451 1.85 -11.64 11.99
C PHE A 451 2.78 -10.60 12.62
N GLN A 452 3.61 -9.94 11.80
CA GLN A 452 4.65 -8.95 12.17
C GLN A 452 5.77 -9.42 13.13
N LEU A 453 5.56 -10.52 13.87
CA LEU A 453 6.49 -11.00 14.89
C LEU A 453 7.49 -12.07 14.38
N GLY A 454 7.38 -12.51 13.12
CA GLY A 454 8.08 -13.71 12.63
C GLY A 454 9.49 -13.54 12.09
N SER A 455 9.98 -12.32 11.90
CA SER A 455 11.32 -12.08 11.33
C SER A 455 12.44 -12.51 12.29
N TYR A 456 13.61 -12.86 11.77
CA TYR A 456 14.72 -13.36 12.61
C TYR A 456 15.11 -12.34 13.69
N GLY A 457 15.31 -11.07 13.30
CA GLY A 457 15.69 -10.02 14.25
C GLY A 457 14.60 -9.74 15.28
N MET A 458 13.33 -9.71 14.87
CA MET A 458 12.21 -9.53 15.79
C MET A 458 12.16 -10.67 16.82
N ARG A 459 12.40 -11.91 16.40
CA ARG A 459 12.49 -13.07 17.32
C ARG A 459 13.62 -12.92 18.33
N GLN A 460 14.76 -12.36 17.95
CA GLN A 460 15.83 -12.06 18.93
C GLN A 460 15.38 -10.97 19.91
N PHE A 461 14.77 -9.92 19.38
CA PHE A 461 14.30 -8.80 20.18
C PHE A 461 13.26 -9.26 21.22
N LEU A 462 12.29 -10.08 20.83
CA LEU A 462 11.29 -10.66 21.73
C LEU A 462 11.92 -11.54 22.83
N ARG A 463 13.01 -12.25 22.55
CA ARG A 463 13.75 -13.01 23.58
C ARG A 463 14.43 -12.14 24.62
N GLY A 464 14.88 -10.95 24.22
CA GLY A 464 15.39 -9.93 25.13
C GLY A 464 14.26 -9.28 25.93
N LEU A 465 13.17 -8.93 25.25
CA LEU A 465 12.02 -8.23 25.84
C LEU A 465 11.25 -9.09 26.86
N ARG A 466 11.08 -10.38 26.54
CA ARG A 466 10.26 -11.36 27.28
C ARG A 466 8.85 -10.83 27.58
N PRO A 467 8.03 -10.55 26.55
CA PRO A 467 6.70 -10.01 26.74
C PRO A 467 5.85 -10.95 27.61
N SER A 468 5.11 -10.36 28.53
CA SER A 468 4.25 -11.01 29.53
C SER A 468 2.80 -10.49 29.49
N CYS A 469 2.55 -9.41 28.76
CA CYS A 469 1.23 -8.84 28.57
C CYS A 469 1.07 -8.25 27.15
N PHE A 470 -0.16 -7.89 26.79
CA PHE A 470 -0.50 -7.41 25.46
C PHE A 470 0.21 -6.11 25.08
N ALA A 471 0.34 -5.17 26.03
CA ALA A 471 0.99 -3.88 25.81
C ALA A 471 2.44 -4.06 25.32
N GLU A 472 3.17 -5.04 25.86
CA GLU A 472 4.56 -5.31 25.45
C GLU A 472 4.66 -5.87 24.03
N LEU A 473 3.60 -6.50 23.49
CA LEU A 473 3.55 -6.87 22.07
C LEU A 473 3.43 -5.63 21.18
N ALA A 474 2.60 -4.66 21.57
CA ALA A 474 2.48 -3.38 20.86
C ALA A 474 3.79 -2.57 20.95
N ASP A 475 4.45 -2.57 22.11
CA ASP A 475 5.77 -1.95 22.29
C ASP A 475 6.81 -2.61 21.37
N ALA A 476 6.81 -3.94 21.26
CA ALA A 476 7.74 -4.64 20.38
C ALA A 476 7.59 -4.25 18.92
N LEU A 477 6.34 -4.10 18.45
CA LEU A 477 6.04 -3.64 17.09
C LEU A 477 6.48 -2.18 16.86
N ALA A 478 6.37 -1.33 17.88
CA ALA A 478 6.82 0.06 17.81
C ALA A 478 8.35 0.20 17.81
N LEU A 479 9.04 -0.59 18.65
CA LEU A 479 10.47 -0.50 18.92
C LEU A 479 11.34 -1.31 17.96
N PHE A 480 10.85 -2.42 17.41
CA PHE A 480 11.61 -3.21 16.43
C PHE A 480 11.48 -2.59 15.04
N ARG A 481 11.93 -1.34 14.95
CA ARG A 481 11.81 -0.51 13.77
C ARG A 481 13.13 0.17 13.47
N PRO A 482 13.32 0.54 12.20
CA PRO A 482 14.47 1.30 11.71
C PRO A 482 15.03 2.36 12.65
N GLY A 483 14.26 3.44 12.81
CA GLY A 483 14.64 4.60 13.59
C GLY A 483 14.89 4.26 15.05
N PRO A 484 13.97 3.59 15.77
CA PRO A 484 14.18 3.23 17.17
C PRO A 484 15.40 2.33 17.41
N LEU A 485 15.73 1.41 16.50
CA LEU A 485 16.94 0.58 16.59
C LEU A 485 18.20 1.43 16.41
N ASP A 486 18.25 2.25 15.36
CA ASP A 486 19.41 3.10 15.04
C ASP A 486 19.63 4.19 16.10
N ALA A 487 18.55 4.65 16.75
CA ALA A 487 18.57 5.63 17.84
C ALA A 487 18.86 5.00 19.22
N GLY A 488 19.03 3.68 19.33
CA GLY A 488 19.26 2.99 20.61
C GLY A 488 18.05 2.95 21.56
N MET A 489 16.85 3.33 21.10
CA MET A 489 15.63 3.34 21.92
C MET A 489 15.23 1.93 22.36
N SER A 490 15.36 0.95 21.46
CA SER A 490 15.03 -0.44 21.76
C SER A 490 15.95 -1.02 22.84
N GLU A 491 17.22 -0.63 22.84
CA GLU A 491 18.18 -1.02 23.89
C GLU A 491 17.88 -0.31 25.22
N ALA A 492 17.56 0.99 25.20
CA ALA A 492 17.16 1.73 26.38
C ALA A 492 15.91 1.13 27.05
N TYR A 493 14.92 0.71 26.25
CA TYR A 493 13.72 0.03 26.73
C TYR A 493 14.03 -1.32 27.39
N LEU A 494 14.91 -2.13 26.78
CA LEU A 494 15.34 -3.43 27.33
C LEU A 494 16.14 -3.27 28.64
N LYS A 495 16.96 -2.22 28.75
CA LYS A 495 17.77 -1.93 29.94
C LYS A 495 17.03 -1.17 31.04
N HIS A 496 15.77 -0.77 30.81
CA HIS A 496 14.99 0.10 31.70
C HIS A 496 15.69 1.45 31.96
N SER A 497 16.36 2.00 30.94
CA SER A 497 17.14 3.24 31.01
C SER A 497 16.28 4.46 30.66
N ALA A 498 15.42 4.87 31.59
CA ALA A 498 14.61 6.08 31.44
C ALA A 498 15.47 7.36 31.52
N ALA A 499 15.20 8.35 30.68
CA ALA A 499 15.88 9.64 30.78
C ALA A 499 15.47 10.33 32.10
N PRO A 500 16.41 10.91 32.88
CA PRO A 500 16.11 11.51 34.18
C PRO A 500 14.99 12.56 34.15
N VAL A 501 14.94 13.35 33.07
CA VAL A 501 13.94 14.41 32.85
C VAL A 501 12.49 13.90 32.80
N PHE A 502 12.29 12.61 32.48
CA PHE A 502 10.98 11.99 32.42
C PHE A 502 10.62 11.16 33.66
N ARG A 503 11.45 11.22 34.71
CA ARG A 503 11.18 10.49 35.96
C ARG A 503 9.91 11.04 36.62
N GLY A 504 8.95 10.16 36.90
CA GLY A 504 7.68 10.51 37.54
C GLY A 504 6.56 10.92 36.57
N VAL A 505 6.84 10.94 35.26
CA VAL A 505 5.81 11.16 34.23
C VAL A 505 4.91 9.93 34.13
N GLY A 506 3.63 10.08 34.50
CA GLY A 506 2.70 8.96 34.66
C GLY A 506 2.46 8.14 33.38
N CYS A 507 2.32 8.80 32.22
CA CYS A 507 2.03 8.12 30.94
C CYS A 507 3.17 7.21 30.42
N LEU A 508 4.36 7.31 31.01
CA LEU A 508 5.52 6.48 30.65
C LEU A 508 5.67 5.24 31.54
N GLY A 509 4.82 5.06 32.54
CA GLY A 509 4.82 3.86 33.38
C GLY A 509 4.64 2.57 32.57
N GLU A 510 3.76 2.61 31.56
CA GLU A 510 3.49 1.49 30.65
C GLU A 510 4.70 1.11 29.78
N THR A 511 5.60 2.06 29.51
CA THR A 511 6.73 1.90 28.59
C THR A 511 8.07 2.00 29.31
N ARG A 512 8.10 1.61 30.59
CA ARG A 512 9.33 1.52 31.41
C ARG A 512 10.11 2.85 31.49
N GLY A 513 9.40 3.99 31.41
CA GLY A 513 9.98 5.33 31.45
C GLY A 513 10.59 5.82 30.13
N VAL A 514 10.43 5.08 29.03
CA VAL A 514 10.92 5.44 27.69
C VAL A 514 9.78 5.98 26.85
N VAL A 515 9.99 7.09 26.14
CA VAL A 515 9.00 7.65 25.20
C VAL A 515 9.01 6.78 23.93
N VAL A 516 7.95 5.99 23.73
CA VAL A 516 7.80 5.08 22.57
C VAL A 516 6.78 5.65 21.59
N TYR A 517 5.74 6.30 22.10
CA TYR A 517 4.56 6.66 21.34
C TYR A 517 4.38 8.16 21.11
N GLN A 518 3.76 8.50 20.00
CA GLN A 518 3.34 9.85 19.64
C GLN A 518 2.30 10.39 20.63
N GLU A 519 1.38 9.53 21.06
CA GLU A 519 0.37 9.83 22.05
C GLU A 519 1.01 10.17 23.42
N GLN A 520 2.15 9.57 23.77
CA GLN A 520 2.91 9.93 24.97
C GLN A 520 3.53 11.32 24.86
N VAL A 521 4.07 11.70 23.69
CA VAL A 521 4.54 13.08 23.45
C VAL A 521 3.41 14.08 23.69
N MET A 522 2.20 13.75 23.22
CA MET A 522 1.03 14.61 23.42
C MET A 522 0.62 14.68 24.90
N GLN A 523 0.60 13.56 25.61
CA GLN A 523 0.27 13.49 27.04
C GLN A 523 1.30 14.26 27.89
N ILE A 524 2.59 14.15 27.58
CA ILE A 524 3.64 14.91 28.29
C ILE A 524 3.46 16.41 28.10
N ALA A 525 3.16 16.87 26.88
CA ALA A 525 2.91 18.28 26.64
C ALA A 525 1.68 18.81 27.38
N ARG A 526 0.62 17.99 27.51
CA ARG A 526 -0.56 18.33 28.32
C ARG A 526 -0.22 18.38 29.80
N ASP A 527 0.35 17.31 30.33
CA ASP A 527 0.51 17.10 31.78
C ASP A 527 1.65 17.98 32.35
N CYS A 528 2.71 18.24 31.58
CA CYS A 528 3.88 19.00 32.02
C CYS A 528 3.93 20.45 31.53
N ALA A 529 3.18 20.80 30.48
CA ALA A 529 3.20 22.14 29.88
C ALA A 529 1.80 22.74 29.62
N GLY A 530 0.73 22.11 30.09
CA GLY A 530 -0.64 22.66 30.01
C GLY A 530 -1.21 22.77 28.59
N PHE A 531 -0.69 22.03 27.62
CA PHE A 531 -1.23 22.00 26.26
C PHE A 531 -2.62 21.34 26.24
N SER A 532 -3.53 21.82 25.39
CA SER A 532 -4.69 21.01 25.01
C SER A 532 -4.22 19.81 24.16
N LEU A 533 -5.02 18.75 24.06
CA LEU A 533 -4.66 17.61 23.20
C LEU A 533 -4.58 18.00 21.71
N ALA A 534 -5.40 18.96 21.27
CA ALA A 534 -5.34 19.51 19.92
C ALA A 534 -4.01 20.25 19.67
N ASP A 535 -3.60 21.11 20.60
CA ASP A 535 -2.30 21.80 20.55
C ASP A 535 -1.12 20.82 20.61
N ALA A 536 -1.28 19.76 21.38
CA ALA A 536 -0.25 18.75 21.55
C ALA A 536 -0.02 17.93 20.25
N ASP A 537 -1.05 17.67 19.43
CA ASP A 537 -0.82 17.09 18.09
C ASP A 537 -0.09 18.08 17.17
N LEU A 538 -0.38 19.38 17.25
CA LEU A 538 0.35 20.41 16.50
C LEU A 538 1.84 20.42 16.88
N LEU A 539 2.16 20.36 18.18
CA LEU A 539 3.52 20.23 18.69
C LEU A 539 4.22 18.99 18.10
N ARG A 540 3.58 17.83 18.22
CA ARG A 540 4.12 16.56 17.70
C ARG A 540 4.41 16.63 16.20
N ARG A 541 3.54 17.29 15.40
CA ARG A 541 3.78 17.52 13.96
C ARG A 541 4.98 18.42 13.70
N ALA A 542 5.09 19.53 14.43
CA ALA A 542 6.21 20.45 14.30
C ALA A 542 7.54 19.73 14.58
N MET A 543 7.58 18.92 15.64
CA MET A 543 8.74 18.07 15.98
C MET A 543 9.08 17.08 14.87
N GLY A 544 8.09 16.44 14.26
CA GLY A 544 8.31 15.50 13.14
C GLY A 544 8.84 16.17 11.87
N LYS A 545 8.37 17.39 11.55
CA LYS A 545 8.80 18.13 10.33
C LYS A 545 10.10 18.93 10.53
N LYS A 546 10.55 19.13 11.77
CA LYS A 546 11.78 19.86 12.12
C LYS A 546 11.86 21.28 11.52
N LYS A 547 10.73 21.98 11.40
CA LYS A 547 10.71 23.37 10.91
C LYS A 547 11.20 24.32 12.02
N PRO A 548 12.30 25.08 11.82
CA PRO A 548 12.92 25.87 12.89
C PRO A 548 11.97 26.90 13.53
N GLU A 549 11.19 27.62 12.71
CA GLU A 549 10.29 28.68 13.19
C GLU A 549 9.13 28.14 14.03
N GLU A 550 8.44 27.09 13.55
CA GLU A 550 7.36 26.43 14.28
C GLU A 550 7.87 25.83 15.60
N MET A 551 9.07 25.22 15.58
CA MET A 551 9.70 24.64 16.77
C MET A 551 10.05 25.71 17.82
N ALA A 552 10.55 26.87 17.41
CA ALA A 552 10.87 27.95 18.33
C ALA A 552 9.61 28.51 19.02
N ALA A 553 8.53 28.70 18.26
CA ALA A 553 7.24 29.14 18.81
C ALA A 553 6.67 28.13 19.82
N MET A 554 6.72 26.84 19.46
CA MET A 554 6.26 25.76 20.32
C MET A 554 7.10 25.62 21.59
N LYS A 555 8.43 25.76 21.50
CA LYS A 555 9.34 25.74 22.66
C LYS A 555 9.00 26.85 23.65
N LYS A 556 8.79 28.09 23.16
CA LYS A 556 8.39 29.21 24.01
C LYS A 556 7.09 28.93 24.76
N ARG A 557 6.09 28.36 24.08
CA ARG A 557 4.81 27.99 24.69
C ARG A 557 4.96 26.87 25.71
N PHE A 558 5.77 25.85 25.41
CA PHE A 558 6.08 24.73 26.30
C PHE A 558 6.73 25.19 27.61
N LEU A 559 7.71 26.09 27.52
CA LEU A 559 8.37 26.67 28.69
C LEU A 559 7.42 27.54 29.51
N ALA A 560 6.59 28.36 28.86
CA ALA A 560 5.59 29.20 29.54
C ALA A 560 4.55 28.37 30.31
N GLY A 561 4.27 27.14 29.85
CA GLY A 561 3.37 26.20 30.49
C GLY A 561 3.97 25.43 31.68
N GLY A 562 5.24 25.64 32.02
CA GLY A 562 5.93 24.98 33.13
C GLY A 562 6.84 23.81 32.75
N GLY A 563 6.92 23.47 31.46
CA GLY A 563 7.85 22.46 30.97
C GLY A 563 9.30 22.96 30.97
N SER A 564 10.28 22.07 31.16
CA SER A 564 11.70 22.44 31.11
C SER A 564 12.26 22.39 29.69
N GLU A 565 13.35 23.14 29.46
CA GLU A 565 14.06 23.13 28.17
C GLU A 565 14.65 21.75 27.85
N GLU A 566 15.27 21.10 28.83
CA GLU A 566 15.79 19.74 28.70
C GLU A 566 14.68 18.74 28.31
N MET A 567 13.47 18.90 28.86
CA MET A 567 12.33 18.05 28.54
C MET A 567 11.89 18.25 27.09
N PHE A 568 11.80 19.51 26.65
CA PHE A 568 11.42 19.84 25.28
C PHE A 568 12.42 19.26 24.27
N ASP A 569 13.71 19.45 24.51
CA ASP A 569 14.76 18.98 23.61
C ASP A 569 14.80 17.44 23.56
N SER A 570 14.62 16.78 24.71
CA SER A 570 14.46 15.32 24.79
C SER A 570 13.22 14.84 24.02
N LEU A 571 12.07 15.49 24.21
CA LEU A 571 10.84 15.17 23.49
C LEU A 571 11.01 15.33 21.98
N ALA A 572 11.65 16.42 21.53
CA ALA A 572 11.89 16.66 20.11
C ALA A 572 12.76 15.56 19.48
N TRP A 573 13.76 15.06 20.23
CA TRP A 573 14.58 13.93 19.82
C TRP A 573 13.74 12.64 19.69
N PHE A 574 12.99 12.29 20.74
CA PHE A 574 12.14 11.08 20.74
C PHE A 574 11.01 11.15 19.70
N ALA A 575 10.39 12.31 19.51
CA ALA A 575 9.28 12.52 18.58
C ALA A 575 9.67 12.25 17.11
N GLY A 576 10.96 12.38 16.77
CA GLY A 576 11.48 12.00 15.46
C GLY A 576 11.39 10.49 15.17
N TYR A 577 11.29 9.66 16.21
CA TYR A 577 11.29 8.19 16.14
C TYR A 577 10.02 7.55 16.73
N ALA A 578 9.24 8.32 17.49
CA ALA A 578 8.03 7.87 18.16
C ALA A 578 6.99 7.32 17.18
N PHE A 579 6.33 6.24 17.59
CA PHE A 579 5.36 5.53 16.78
C PHE A 579 3.91 5.86 17.14
N ASN A 580 2.98 5.61 16.24
CA ASN A 580 1.56 5.78 16.52
C ASN A 580 1.06 4.59 17.36
N LYS A 581 0.64 4.84 18.61
CA LYS A 581 0.17 3.81 19.55
C LYS A 581 -1.07 3.11 19.02
N SER A 582 -2.01 3.88 18.46
CA SER A 582 -3.26 3.34 17.89
C SER A 582 -2.98 2.31 16.79
N HIS A 583 -2.02 2.59 15.91
CA HIS A 583 -1.58 1.65 14.87
C HIS A 583 -0.85 0.43 15.44
N ALA A 584 0.02 0.62 16.45
CA ALA A 584 0.72 -0.49 17.11
C ALA A 584 -0.25 -1.46 17.80
N VAL A 585 -1.24 -0.93 18.53
CA VAL A 585 -2.26 -1.71 19.23
C VAL A 585 -3.10 -2.50 18.24
N ALA A 586 -3.58 -1.87 17.17
CA ALA A 586 -4.30 -2.55 16.09
C ALA A 586 -3.51 -3.74 15.52
N TYR A 587 -2.22 -3.56 15.23
CA TYR A 587 -1.40 -4.65 14.70
C TYR A 587 -1.11 -5.73 15.74
N ALA A 588 -0.92 -5.33 17.00
CA ALA A 588 -0.73 -6.25 18.11
C ALA A 588 -1.93 -7.17 18.30
N MET A 589 -3.17 -6.71 18.06
CA MET A 589 -4.38 -7.57 18.10
C MET A 589 -4.27 -8.73 17.11
N LEU A 590 -3.92 -8.45 15.85
CA LEU A 590 -3.76 -9.50 14.84
C LEU A 590 -2.54 -10.38 15.11
N SER A 591 -1.45 -9.82 15.64
CA SER A 591 -0.28 -10.58 16.10
C SER A 591 -0.65 -11.54 17.24
N TYR A 592 -1.42 -11.09 18.23
CA TYR A 592 -1.89 -11.92 19.33
C TYR A 592 -2.82 -13.03 18.82
N GLN A 593 -3.80 -12.70 17.99
CA GLN A 593 -4.74 -13.67 17.43
C GLN A 593 -4.01 -14.78 16.65
N THR A 594 -3.04 -14.41 15.81
CA THR A 594 -2.25 -15.37 15.04
C THR A 594 -1.32 -16.21 15.91
N ALA A 595 -0.74 -15.63 16.97
CA ALA A 595 0.03 -16.37 17.96
C ALA A 595 -0.85 -17.36 18.75
N TRP A 596 -2.07 -16.96 19.12
CA TRP A 596 -3.04 -17.80 19.82
C TRP A 596 -3.41 -19.04 19.02
N TYR A 597 -3.76 -18.88 17.74
CA TYR A 597 -4.04 -20.03 16.87
C TYR A 597 -2.83 -20.95 16.73
N LYS A 598 -1.63 -20.38 16.64
CA LYS A 598 -0.40 -21.17 16.58
C LYS A 598 -0.16 -22.00 17.84
N VAL A 599 -0.52 -21.49 19.01
CA VAL A 599 -0.39 -22.17 20.29
C VAL A 599 -1.50 -23.20 20.50
N ARG A 600 -2.77 -22.80 20.33
CA ARG A 600 -3.94 -23.59 20.70
C ARG A 600 -4.39 -24.56 19.60
N HIS A 601 -4.18 -24.19 18.33
CA HIS A 601 -4.60 -24.94 17.16
C HIS A 601 -3.48 -25.03 16.09
N PRO A 602 -2.29 -25.56 16.44
CA PRO A 602 -1.11 -25.52 15.55
C PRO A 602 -1.34 -26.25 14.22
N VAL A 603 -2.12 -27.33 14.19
CA VAL A 603 -2.41 -28.10 12.97
C VAL A 603 -3.27 -27.26 12.01
N ASP A 604 -4.37 -26.70 12.50
CA ASP A 604 -5.29 -25.87 11.72
C ASP A 604 -4.63 -24.58 11.25
N TYR A 605 -3.90 -23.92 12.16
CA TYR A 605 -3.17 -22.71 11.85
C TYR A 605 -2.09 -22.93 10.79
N MET A 606 -1.28 -23.98 10.93
CA MET A 606 -0.24 -24.27 9.94
C MET A 606 -0.85 -24.71 8.60
N CYS A 607 -1.99 -25.41 8.60
CA CYS A 607 -2.73 -25.70 7.37
C CYS A 607 -3.10 -24.42 6.63
N ALA A 608 -3.67 -23.45 7.35
CA ALA A 608 -4.05 -22.14 6.79
C ALA A 608 -2.83 -21.35 6.28
N VAL A 609 -1.72 -21.34 7.03
CA VAL A 609 -0.46 -20.73 6.58
C VAL A 609 0.04 -21.37 5.30
N LEU A 610 -0.02 -22.70 5.16
CA LEU A 610 0.44 -23.42 3.98
C LEU A 610 -0.40 -23.07 2.72
N CYS A 611 -1.70 -22.82 2.88
CA CYS A 611 -2.59 -22.43 1.78
C CYS A 611 -2.22 -21.08 1.13
N VAL A 612 -1.60 -20.15 1.87
CA VAL A 612 -1.26 -18.82 1.37
C VAL A 612 0.22 -18.69 0.94
N LYS A 613 1.00 -19.78 0.97
CA LYS A 613 2.42 -19.78 0.58
C LYS A 613 2.66 -20.55 -0.71
N SER A 614 3.68 -20.13 -1.46
CA SER A 614 4.09 -20.75 -2.71
C SER A 614 5.61 -20.80 -2.86
N GLY A 615 6.10 -21.69 -3.73
CA GLY A 615 7.53 -21.86 -4.02
C GLY A 615 8.39 -22.08 -2.76
N LYS A 616 9.53 -21.40 -2.67
CA LYS A 616 10.48 -21.52 -1.53
C LYS A 616 9.84 -21.17 -0.17
N GLN A 617 8.84 -20.29 -0.14
CA GLN A 617 8.14 -19.96 1.10
C GLN A 617 7.32 -21.14 1.62
N LEU A 618 6.71 -21.91 0.70
CA LEU A 618 5.95 -23.12 1.05
C LEU A 618 6.87 -24.20 1.63
N GLU A 619 8.04 -24.42 1.02
CA GLU A 619 9.03 -25.38 1.54
C GLU A 619 9.47 -25.03 2.98
N THR A 620 9.75 -23.75 3.23
CA THR A 620 10.12 -23.26 4.56
C THR A 620 8.97 -23.43 5.55
N ALA A 621 7.72 -23.21 5.11
CA ALA A 621 6.54 -23.36 5.95
C ALA A 621 6.26 -24.83 6.29
N LEU A 622 6.48 -25.75 5.35
CA LEU A 622 6.38 -27.20 5.56
C LEU A 622 7.42 -27.70 6.56
N ALA A 623 8.67 -27.24 6.43
CA ALA A 623 9.72 -27.57 7.38
C ALA A 623 9.38 -27.08 8.79
N HIS A 624 8.84 -25.86 8.90
CA HIS A 624 8.39 -25.30 10.18
C HIS A 624 7.17 -26.04 10.76
N ALA A 625 6.18 -26.41 9.95
CA ALA A 625 5.05 -27.21 10.41
C ALA A 625 5.53 -28.54 11.02
N ARG A 626 6.47 -29.21 10.35
CA ARG A 626 7.08 -30.46 10.84
C ARG A 626 7.87 -30.26 12.12
N SER A 627 8.60 -29.16 12.28
CA SER A 627 9.36 -28.88 13.51
C SER A 627 8.45 -28.60 14.72
N LEU A 628 7.21 -28.16 14.49
CA LEU A 628 6.15 -28.06 15.50
C LEU A 628 5.46 -29.41 15.80
N GLY A 629 5.86 -30.50 15.15
CA GLY A 629 5.23 -31.81 15.30
C GLY A 629 3.92 -31.99 14.51
N VAL A 630 3.59 -31.07 13.58
CA VAL A 630 2.41 -31.22 12.72
C VAL A 630 2.63 -32.38 11.75
N CYS A 631 1.72 -33.34 11.77
CA CYS A 631 1.74 -34.46 10.83
C CYS A 631 1.28 -33.98 9.44
N VAL A 632 2.20 -33.94 8.48
CA VAL A 632 1.90 -33.55 7.10
C VAL A 632 1.90 -34.79 6.21
N LEU A 633 0.74 -35.12 5.65
CA LEU A 633 0.52 -36.24 4.74
C LEU A 633 0.87 -35.83 3.31
N THR A 634 1.45 -36.78 2.58
CA THR A 634 1.74 -36.63 1.14
C THR A 634 0.47 -36.36 0.35
N PRO A 635 0.53 -35.75 -0.83
CA PRO A 635 -0.66 -35.60 -1.67
C PRO A 635 -1.24 -36.97 -2.05
N ASP A 636 -2.54 -37.05 -2.29
CA ASP A 636 -3.25 -38.22 -2.83
C ASP A 636 -4.47 -37.72 -3.60
N VAL A 637 -4.56 -37.99 -4.92
CA VAL A 637 -5.66 -37.47 -5.76
C VAL A 637 -7.04 -37.94 -5.29
N ARG A 638 -7.11 -39.02 -4.51
CA ARG A 638 -8.35 -39.56 -3.92
C ARG A 638 -8.85 -38.74 -2.73
N HIS A 639 -8.01 -37.92 -2.11
CA HIS A 639 -8.32 -37.23 -0.85
C HIS A 639 -7.91 -35.74 -0.83
N SER A 640 -6.76 -35.39 -1.41
CA SER A 640 -6.23 -34.03 -1.45
C SER A 640 -7.23 -33.04 -2.05
N GLN A 641 -7.42 -31.92 -1.36
CA GLN A 641 -8.19 -30.80 -1.86
C GLN A 641 -7.33 -29.92 -2.79
N VAL A 642 -7.91 -28.81 -3.25
CA VAL A 642 -7.22 -27.83 -4.07
C VAL A 642 -6.01 -27.28 -3.28
N GLY A 643 -6.28 -26.64 -2.14
CA GLY A 643 -5.28 -26.24 -1.16
C GLY A 643 -5.01 -27.32 -0.11
N PHE A 644 -4.16 -26.99 0.88
CA PHE A 644 -3.94 -27.84 2.03
C PHE A 644 -5.24 -27.97 2.85
N SER A 645 -5.47 -29.14 3.45
CA SER A 645 -6.67 -29.40 4.24
C SER A 645 -6.35 -30.21 5.48
N VAL A 646 -7.08 -29.97 6.57
CA VAL A 646 -7.00 -30.80 7.77
C VAL A 646 -7.88 -32.04 7.60
N GLU A 647 -7.33 -33.21 7.92
CA GLU A 647 -8.06 -34.47 7.97
C GLU A 647 -7.69 -35.27 9.22
N GLU A 648 -8.57 -36.14 9.67
CA GLU A 648 -8.25 -37.08 10.76
C GLU A 648 -7.73 -38.40 10.20
N ARG A 649 -6.60 -38.84 10.71
CA ARG A 649 -6.01 -40.14 10.35
C ARG A 649 -5.50 -40.85 11.59
N GLY A 650 -6.12 -41.99 11.91
CA GLY A 650 -5.76 -42.80 13.08
C GLY A 650 -5.94 -42.04 14.40
N GLY A 651 -7.00 -41.23 14.53
CA GLY A 651 -7.29 -40.43 15.72
C GLY A 651 -6.40 -39.19 15.90
N LYS A 652 -5.60 -38.82 14.90
CA LYS A 652 -4.78 -37.60 14.90
C LYS A 652 -5.20 -36.67 13.78
N ARG A 653 -5.29 -35.37 14.07
CA ARG A 653 -5.46 -34.34 13.05
C ARG A 653 -4.14 -34.15 12.30
N CYS A 654 -4.21 -34.22 10.98
CA CYS A 654 -3.08 -34.16 10.08
C CYS A 654 -3.38 -33.15 8.96
N VAL A 655 -2.34 -32.56 8.39
CA VAL A 655 -2.45 -31.69 7.22
C VAL A 655 -2.20 -32.51 5.96
N ARG A 656 -3.17 -32.60 5.07
CA ARG A 656 -3.03 -33.18 3.74
C ARG A 656 -2.45 -32.15 2.78
N THR A 657 -1.40 -32.54 2.05
CA THR A 657 -0.84 -31.70 0.98
C THR A 657 -1.87 -31.45 -0.11
N GLY A 658 -2.12 -30.17 -0.42
CA GLY A 658 -3.01 -29.73 -1.49
C GLY A 658 -2.43 -29.96 -2.88
N LEU A 659 -3.29 -30.15 -3.87
CA LEU A 659 -2.86 -30.38 -5.26
C LEU A 659 -2.22 -29.13 -5.88
N SER A 660 -2.69 -27.92 -5.55
CA SER A 660 -2.12 -26.67 -6.05
C SER A 660 -0.75 -26.33 -5.43
N GLY A 661 -0.38 -27.00 -4.34
CA GLY A 661 0.94 -26.87 -3.72
C GLY A 661 2.05 -27.61 -4.48
N LEU A 662 1.70 -28.38 -5.52
CA LEU A 662 2.65 -29.15 -6.31
C LEU A 662 3.19 -28.36 -7.49
N PRO A 663 4.46 -28.57 -7.88
CA PRO A 663 5.03 -27.96 -9.08
C PRO A 663 4.14 -28.17 -10.31
N HIS A 664 4.04 -27.16 -11.16
CA HIS A 664 3.29 -27.21 -12.44
C HIS A 664 1.78 -27.48 -12.34
N ILE A 665 1.20 -27.56 -11.14
CA ILE A 665 -0.25 -27.70 -10.95
C ILE A 665 -0.83 -26.36 -10.50
N GLN A 666 -1.44 -25.65 -11.44
CA GLN A 666 -2.18 -24.43 -11.14
C GLN A 666 -3.47 -24.74 -10.38
N GLU A 667 -3.97 -23.76 -9.62
CA GLU A 667 -5.20 -23.89 -8.84
C GLU A 667 -6.40 -24.32 -9.70
N THR A 668 -6.51 -23.78 -10.92
CA THR A 668 -7.55 -24.16 -11.89
C THR A 668 -7.49 -25.64 -12.24
N THR A 669 -6.30 -26.18 -12.51
CA THR A 669 -6.08 -27.61 -12.76
C THR A 669 -6.44 -28.46 -11.54
N ALA A 670 -6.03 -28.04 -10.34
CA ALA A 670 -6.39 -28.71 -9.10
C ALA A 670 -7.91 -28.74 -8.87
N ARG A 671 -8.61 -27.61 -9.12
CA ARG A 671 -10.08 -27.52 -9.07
C ARG A 671 -10.74 -28.51 -10.02
N TYR A 672 -10.24 -28.67 -11.25
CA TYR A 672 -10.79 -29.67 -12.18
C TYR A 672 -10.63 -31.10 -11.68
N ILE A 673 -9.49 -31.46 -11.08
CA ILE A 673 -9.27 -32.81 -10.53
C ILE A 673 -10.21 -33.06 -9.35
N VAL A 674 -10.33 -32.11 -8.44
CA VAL A 674 -11.22 -32.20 -7.26
C VAL A 674 -12.69 -32.26 -7.68
N ALA A 675 -13.10 -31.43 -8.64
CA ALA A 675 -14.47 -31.46 -9.18
C ALA A 675 -14.78 -32.78 -9.89
N ALA A 676 -13.83 -33.30 -10.68
CA ALA A 676 -13.97 -34.60 -11.33
C ALA A 676 -14.11 -35.74 -10.32
N ARG A 677 -13.43 -35.66 -9.16
CA ARG A 677 -13.57 -36.61 -8.05
C ARG A 677 -14.93 -36.51 -7.36
N GLY A 678 -15.47 -35.32 -7.16
CA GLY A 678 -16.68 -35.11 -6.35
C GLY A 678 -16.57 -35.82 -4.99
N ASP A 679 -17.66 -36.48 -4.57
CA ASP A 679 -17.73 -37.19 -3.29
C ASP A 679 -17.19 -38.64 -3.35
N LYS A 680 -16.94 -39.17 -4.56
CA LYS A 680 -16.51 -40.56 -4.73
C LYS A 680 -15.02 -40.62 -5.11
N PRO A 681 -14.15 -41.10 -4.21
CA PRO A 681 -12.73 -41.27 -4.49
C PRO A 681 -12.48 -42.10 -5.75
N PHE A 682 -11.40 -41.79 -6.47
CA PHE A 682 -11.02 -42.55 -7.65
C PHE A 682 -10.70 -44.00 -7.28
N SER A 683 -11.32 -44.95 -7.98
CA SER A 683 -11.14 -46.39 -7.70
C SER A 683 -9.81 -46.94 -8.23
N GLY A 684 -9.23 -46.28 -9.24
CA GLY A 684 -7.96 -46.64 -9.86
C GLY A 684 -7.63 -45.76 -11.06
N TRP A 685 -6.57 -46.11 -11.79
CA TRP A 685 -6.07 -45.29 -12.91
C TRP A 685 -7.10 -45.11 -14.04
N LYS A 686 -7.84 -46.18 -14.40
CA LYS A 686 -8.87 -46.12 -15.45
C LYS A 686 -9.99 -45.11 -15.11
N ASP A 687 -10.42 -45.09 -13.85
CA ASP A 687 -11.45 -44.17 -13.34
C ASP A 687 -10.95 -42.72 -13.27
N TYR A 688 -9.70 -42.51 -12.85
CA TYR A 688 -9.08 -41.18 -12.89
C TYR A 688 -9.03 -40.64 -14.32
N ARG A 689 -8.56 -41.46 -15.27
CA ARG A 689 -8.42 -41.06 -16.68
C ARG A 689 -9.77 -40.79 -17.36
N SER A 690 -10.84 -41.49 -16.99
CA SER A 690 -12.16 -41.30 -17.60
C SER A 690 -12.89 -40.06 -17.08
N ARG A 691 -12.68 -39.70 -15.81
CA ARG A 691 -13.40 -38.60 -15.14
C ARG A 691 -12.69 -37.25 -15.25
N VAL A 692 -11.35 -37.24 -15.30
CA VAL A 692 -10.57 -35.99 -15.26
C VAL A 692 -10.43 -35.38 -16.65
N PRO A 693 -10.72 -34.07 -16.84
CA PRO A 693 -10.55 -33.40 -18.13
C PRO A 693 -9.11 -33.41 -18.66
N ALA A 694 -8.94 -33.23 -19.98
CA ALA A 694 -7.64 -33.27 -20.65
C ALA A 694 -6.56 -32.36 -20.01
N ARG A 695 -6.95 -31.20 -19.47
CA ARG A 695 -6.03 -30.29 -18.74
C ARG A 695 -5.42 -30.94 -17.50
N GLY A 696 -6.16 -31.78 -16.78
CA GLY A 696 -5.68 -32.57 -15.64
C GLY A 696 -4.93 -33.85 -16.02
N LEU A 697 -4.87 -34.16 -17.32
CA LEU A 697 -4.13 -35.28 -17.91
C LEU A 697 -2.89 -34.82 -18.69
N ASN A 698 -2.54 -33.53 -18.61
CA ASN A 698 -1.32 -33.00 -19.21
C ASN A 698 -0.09 -33.77 -18.69
N LYS A 699 0.86 -34.10 -19.59
CA LYS A 699 2.09 -34.82 -19.26
C LYS A 699 2.86 -34.20 -18.08
N GLN A 700 2.99 -32.87 -18.01
CA GLN A 700 3.66 -32.17 -16.91
C GLN A 700 2.89 -32.29 -15.58
N VAL A 701 1.55 -32.23 -15.64
CA VAL A 701 0.69 -32.40 -14.46
C VAL A 701 0.79 -33.82 -13.93
N LEU A 702 0.67 -34.83 -14.80
CA LEU A 702 0.80 -36.24 -14.43
C LEU A 702 2.20 -36.57 -13.89
N ALA A 703 3.26 -36.03 -14.50
CA ALA A 703 4.62 -36.19 -14.00
C ALA A 703 4.78 -35.59 -12.59
N SER A 704 4.17 -34.42 -12.34
CA SER A 704 4.22 -33.77 -11.03
C SER A 704 3.43 -34.55 -9.96
N LEU A 705 2.24 -35.05 -10.32
CA LEU A 705 1.44 -35.92 -9.45
C LEU A 705 2.16 -37.24 -9.13
N ALA A 706 2.78 -37.86 -10.13
CA ALA A 706 3.53 -39.11 -9.97
C ALA A 706 4.76 -38.93 -9.07
N SER A 707 5.59 -37.91 -9.35
CA SER A 707 6.79 -37.60 -8.57
C SER A 707 6.48 -37.25 -7.11
N ALA A 708 5.33 -36.65 -6.86
CA ALA A 708 4.87 -36.33 -5.51
C ALA A 708 4.18 -37.52 -4.80
N GLY A 709 4.06 -38.68 -5.46
CA GLY A 709 3.37 -39.86 -4.93
C GLY A 709 1.84 -39.75 -4.89
N ALA A 710 1.25 -38.72 -5.50
CA ALA A 710 -0.19 -38.45 -5.46
C ALA A 710 -1.03 -39.51 -6.17
N LEU A 711 -0.42 -40.29 -7.07
CA LEU A 711 -1.07 -41.36 -7.83
C LEU A 711 -0.87 -42.75 -7.20
N PHE A 712 -0.07 -42.91 -6.15
CA PHE A 712 0.26 -44.23 -5.58
C PHE A 712 -0.97 -44.98 -5.04
N GLY A 713 -1.99 -44.25 -4.60
CA GLY A 713 -3.27 -44.85 -4.17
C GLY A 713 -4.13 -45.39 -5.31
N LEU A 714 -3.80 -45.08 -6.57
CA LEU A 714 -4.45 -45.62 -7.76
C LEU A 714 -3.75 -46.92 -8.14
N LYS A 715 -4.42 -48.06 -7.94
CA LYS A 715 -3.88 -49.35 -8.42
C LYS A 715 -3.64 -49.27 -9.94
N PRO A 716 -2.51 -49.77 -10.46
CA PRO A 716 -2.39 -50.05 -11.89
C PRO A 716 -3.49 -51.04 -12.22
N GLY A 717 -4.49 -50.62 -13.01
CA GLY A 717 -5.44 -51.59 -13.54
C GLY A 717 -4.68 -52.58 -14.40
N GLU A 718 -5.07 -53.86 -14.37
CA GLU A 718 -4.58 -54.89 -15.27
C GLU A 718 -4.48 -54.32 -16.69
N VAL A 719 -3.24 -54.27 -17.17
CA VAL A 719 -2.87 -53.89 -18.52
C VAL A 719 -3.22 -55.11 -19.38
N THR A 720 -4.32 -55.00 -20.11
CA THR A 720 -4.48 -55.67 -21.40
C THR A 720 -4.40 -54.62 -22.47
#